data_AF-A0A7I7TY79-F1
#
_entry.id   AF-A0A7I7TY79-F1
#
_cell.length_a   1.000
_cell.length_b   1.000
_cell.length_c   1.000
_cell.angle_alpha   90.00
_cell.angle_beta   90.00
_cell.angle_gamma   90.00
#
_symmetry.space_group_name_H-M   'P 1'
#
loop_
_entity.id
_entity.type
_entity.pdbx_description
1 polymer ?
#
loop_
_entity_poly.entity_id
_entity_poly.type
_entity_poly.pdbx_seq_one_letter_code
_entity_poly.pdbx_strand_id
1 'polypeptide(L)'
;MHIPDEDTLDEMLQWHLTEVEQLDKVLALGNQLDVERQWFQHNNLPVPDWNNLHDIRRYADLVEAATAADEAAAATSPIDVLHARLSQLSTLANPPSVTGELAAAVGARSVDGYGRAYERLQHLHRVAQSVAERDRIRRGLDSSAPRLATAIAADPAADCWDTWLGSYEQAWQWEMTGRWILAQDSDDVNSLKVALSTIEDRLRTTVERLAAERAWGHAVAPDRITGSARANLTQYAQLVSRLGKGTGKYAAKQRVAIAEAMDRCRPSVPVWIMPLYRIAEQIRVQPNLYDVVIVDEASQAGLEASFLQYLAPKMVVIGDDKQVSPSAVGVDQQKLRDLATMYLFDDPYRESWLDPKCSYFDAANMRFGGRITLTEHRRCVPEIIGFSNRIAYEPEGIRLIPVRQFGADRLDPIKVVYLENGYESPNKTNLVEAEAIVSQIQQCLEDPRYAGATFGVISLLGNQQAKLIEAKLMDAVTPEQWSERELRCGDASDFQGSERDIMFLSMVKGVEEGKRMAALTMPQYVQRYNVAASRAKDQMWVYHSMPREALTNHEDMRFQLLDYCYGVAQRVHNQIDGTVMSAVPEDAPVEPFDSLFEQRVFNRIIDRGYSVLPQVDALGYRIDMVVTGAKGRLAIECDGDFWHGPDAYEADLARQRELERCGWKFFRIRESVFYADMPGTLRRLWDTLDELGIHTADWVDPSATVESEGATLAQVAAVTDVDREDLGATSTEEADEFDRDGQDFDVVDEGEGEEPAEFVELAEPEPGRLAPYAAFDEQLPPIQGASLDTLVANVVRIVKVEGPVMGHRVHDAYRNAYGGQRVGRELARTLNRAIELAVRRGLIVAENPLRVPGVKPRTFRLPTQPEVLPRELGPRTLSLVPPAELAEHLAEFADLAGQSETELFKAVLDLVGLKRLTENAGTVLADALTLVPSRDAAAL
;
A
#
# COMPACT_ATOMS: atom_id res chain seq x y z
N MET A 1 83.21 -99.39 81.01
CA MET A 1 83.72 -98.31 81.86
C MET A 1 85.00 -98.79 82.51
N HIS A 2 86.13 -98.28 82.03
CA HIS A 2 87.46 -98.48 82.60
C HIS A 2 87.88 -97.09 83.05
N ILE A 3 88.09 -96.86 84.35
CA ILE A 3 88.59 -95.58 84.87
C ILE A 3 90.09 -95.55 84.55
N PRO A 4 90.62 -94.57 83.81
CA PRO A 4 92.06 -94.45 83.58
C PRO A 4 92.80 -94.15 84.89
N ASP A 5 93.93 -94.83 85.13
CA ASP A 5 94.63 -94.92 86.44
C ASP A 5 95.48 -93.69 86.85
N GLU A 6 95.41 -92.58 86.12
CA GLU A 6 96.15 -91.37 86.47
C GLU A 6 95.20 -90.19 86.36
N ASP A 7 94.51 -89.85 87.46
CA ASP A 7 93.89 -88.55 87.71
C ASP A 7 93.42 -88.46 89.17
N THR A 8 93.45 -87.26 89.74
CA THR A 8 93.22 -86.95 91.16
C THR A 8 91.77 -87.18 91.60
N LEU A 9 91.53 -87.26 92.91
CA LEU A 9 90.21 -87.57 93.49
C LEU A 9 89.08 -86.60 93.02
N ASP A 10 89.43 -85.35 92.71
CA ASP A 10 88.51 -84.36 92.12
C ASP A 10 88.13 -84.68 90.66
N GLU A 11 89.06 -85.22 89.87
CA GLU A 11 88.82 -85.60 88.47
C GLU A 11 87.91 -86.83 88.37
N MET A 12 88.04 -87.79 89.29
CA MET A 12 87.10 -88.92 89.40
C MET A 12 85.67 -88.47 89.76
N LEU A 13 85.53 -87.49 90.65
CA LEU A 13 84.23 -86.93 91.03
C LEU A 13 83.59 -86.18 89.85
N GLN A 14 84.36 -85.38 89.11
CA GLN A 14 83.90 -84.70 87.90
C GLN A 14 83.46 -85.67 86.81
N TRP A 15 84.20 -86.77 86.60
CA TRP A 15 83.79 -87.79 85.63
C TRP A 15 82.45 -88.43 86.02
N HIS A 16 82.27 -88.81 87.29
CA HIS A 16 80.99 -89.36 87.75
C HIS A 16 79.83 -88.37 87.66
N LEU A 17 80.05 -87.09 87.99
CA LEU A 17 79.04 -86.05 87.81
C LEU A 17 78.67 -85.87 86.33
N THR A 18 79.66 -85.94 85.43
CA THR A 18 79.45 -85.84 83.98
C THR A 18 78.67 -87.05 83.45
N GLU A 19 78.99 -88.27 83.89
CA GLU A 19 78.26 -89.49 83.51
C GLU A 19 76.83 -89.51 84.04
N VAL A 20 76.61 -89.01 85.27
CA VAL A 20 75.24 -88.83 85.81
C VAL A 20 74.48 -87.77 85.00
N GLU A 21 75.12 -86.65 84.65
CA GLU A 21 74.49 -85.64 83.81
C GLU A 21 74.16 -86.19 82.40
N GLN A 22 75.03 -87.05 81.84
CA GLN A 22 74.72 -87.73 80.59
C GLN A 22 73.58 -88.74 80.73
N LEU A 23 73.54 -89.51 81.81
CA LEU A 23 72.44 -90.44 82.09
C LEU A 23 71.12 -89.69 82.27
N ASP A 24 71.11 -88.57 83.00
CA ASP A 24 69.93 -87.73 83.19
C ASP A 24 69.45 -87.15 81.85
N LYS A 25 70.36 -86.76 80.94
CA LYS A 25 70.00 -86.35 79.57
C LYS A 25 69.39 -87.49 78.75
N VAL A 26 69.91 -88.72 78.87
CA VAL A 26 69.37 -89.90 78.18
C VAL A 26 68.00 -90.29 78.74
N LEU A 27 67.82 -90.25 80.07
CA LEU A 27 66.53 -90.50 80.71
C LEU A 27 65.50 -89.42 80.39
N ALA A 28 65.91 -88.14 80.34
CA ALA A 28 65.06 -87.05 79.90
C ALA A 28 64.61 -87.23 78.44
N LEU A 29 65.53 -87.64 77.56
CA LEU A 29 65.20 -87.96 76.16
C LEU A 29 64.25 -89.16 76.07
N GLY A 30 64.46 -90.21 76.86
CA GLY A 30 63.56 -91.37 76.94
C GLY A 30 62.14 -90.98 77.38
N ASN A 31 62.03 -90.17 78.43
CA ASN A 31 60.74 -89.63 78.88
C ASN A 31 60.07 -88.78 77.80
N GLN A 32 60.84 -87.96 77.07
CA GLN A 32 60.31 -87.12 76.00
C GLN A 32 59.81 -87.97 74.82
N LEU A 33 60.55 -89.02 74.42
CA LEU A 33 60.11 -89.95 73.38
C LEU A 33 58.84 -90.71 73.77
N ASP A 34 58.64 -91.02 75.05
CA ASP A 34 57.41 -91.63 75.54
C ASP A 34 56.21 -90.66 75.51
N VAL A 35 56.44 -89.38 75.82
CA VAL A 35 55.41 -88.33 75.65
C VAL A 35 55.01 -88.19 74.19
N GLU A 36 55.98 -88.12 73.27
CA GLU A 36 55.71 -88.05 71.83
C GLU A 36 55.00 -89.32 71.33
N ARG A 37 55.43 -90.51 71.76
CA ARG A 37 54.76 -91.78 71.43
C ARG A 37 53.29 -91.78 71.87
N GLN A 38 52.99 -91.28 73.07
CA GLN A 38 51.60 -91.15 73.53
C GLN A 38 50.81 -90.15 72.67
N TRP A 39 51.43 -89.05 72.22
CA TRP A 39 50.79 -88.09 71.32
C TRP A 39 50.42 -88.72 69.97
N PHE A 40 51.34 -89.46 69.34
CA PHE A 40 51.05 -90.18 68.08
C PHE A 40 49.91 -91.19 68.25
N GLN A 41 49.92 -91.97 69.33
CA GLN A 41 48.86 -92.93 69.63
C GLN A 41 47.52 -92.27 69.89
N HIS A 42 47.48 -91.15 70.62
CA HIS A 42 46.26 -90.39 70.88
C HIS A 42 45.63 -89.86 69.58
N ASN A 43 46.46 -89.49 68.59
CA ASN A 43 46.02 -88.97 67.30
C ASN A 43 45.83 -90.08 66.23
N ASN A 44 45.86 -91.36 66.60
CA ASN A 44 45.77 -92.50 65.67
C ASN A 44 46.83 -92.48 64.54
N LEU A 45 47.99 -91.88 64.80
CA LEU A 45 49.11 -91.83 63.87
C LEU A 45 50.12 -92.96 64.17
N PRO A 46 50.69 -93.62 63.15
CA PRO A 46 51.69 -94.67 63.38
C PRO A 46 52.97 -94.10 63.99
N VAL A 47 53.35 -94.56 65.18
CA VAL A 47 54.54 -94.09 65.89
C VAL A 47 55.79 -94.38 65.04
N PRO A 48 56.61 -93.38 64.66
CA PRO A 48 57.81 -93.62 63.89
C PRO A 48 58.83 -94.43 64.69
N ASP A 49 59.64 -95.24 64.01
CA ASP A 49 60.82 -95.80 64.64
C ASP A 49 61.85 -94.67 64.82
N TRP A 50 62.03 -94.25 66.08
CA TRP A 50 62.92 -93.14 66.44
C TRP A 50 64.41 -93.43 66.14
N ASN A 51 64.77 -94.70 65.87
CA ASN A 51 66.11 -95.07 65.43
C ASN A 51 66.26 -95.04 63.89
N ASN A 52 65.17 -94.83 63.15
CA ASN A 52 65.16 -94.76 61.69
C ASN A 52 64.94 -93.31 61.21
N LEU A 53 66.02 -92.65 60.79
CA LEU A 53 65.98 -91.29 60.27
C LEU A 53 65.03 -91.11 59.07
N HIS A 54 64.80 -92.16 58.27
CA HIS A 54 63.90 -92.09 57.12
C HIS A 54 62.43 -91.96 57.52
N ASP A 55 62.01 -92.68 58.57
CA ASP A 55 60.64 -92.63 59.07
C ASP A 55 60.32 -91.28 59.73
N ILE A 56 61.30 -90.67 60.40
CA ILE A 56 61.18 -89.33 60.96
C ILE A 56 61.05 -88.27 59.85
N ARG A 57 61.87 -88.34 58.80
CA ARG A 57 61.81 -87.40 57.66
C ARG A 57 60.49 -87.48 56.89
N ARG A 58 59.94 -88.69 56.75
CA ARG A 58 58.63 -88.89 56.11
C ARG A 58 57.52 -88.11 56.80
N TYR A 59 57.56 -87.99 58.13
CA TYR A 59 56.58 -87.19 58.87
C TYR A 59 56.77 -85.68 58.66
N ALA A 60 58.00 -85.19 58.52
CA ALA A 60 58.25 -83.80 58.15
C ALA A 60 57.70 -83.48 56.74
N ASP A 61 57.95 -84.35 55.76
CA ASP A 61 57.42 -84.20 54.39
C ASP A 61 55.89 -84.23 54.36
N LEU A 62 55.26 -85.06 55.21
CA LEU A 62 53.80 -85.12 55.33
C LEU A 62 53.21 -83.85 55.94
N VAL A 63 53.89 -83.22 56.90
CA VAL A 63 53.48 -81.94 57.47
C VAL A 63 53.62 -80.82 56.43
N GLU A 64 54.71 -80.80 55.66
CA GLU A 64 54.86 -79.85 54.55
C GLU A 64 53.78 -80.03 53.47
N ALA A 65 53.49 -81.28 53.09
CA ALA A 65 52.44 -81.59 52.12
C ALA A 65 51.03 -81.23 52.64
N ALA A 66 50.73 -81.47 53.92
CA ALA A 66 49.49 -81.04 54.56
C ALA A 66 49.39 -79.51 54.59
N THR A 67 50.48 -78.82 54.96
CA THR A 67 50.55 -77.34 54.95
C THR A 67 50.26 -76.79 53.55
N ALA A 68 50.90 -77.35 52.53
CA ALA A 68 50.70 -76.92 51.14
C ALA A 68 49.27 -77.22 50.63
N ALA A 69 48.67 -78.32 51.08
CA ALA A 69 47.27 -78.64 50.77
C ALA A 69 46.29 -77.67 51.44
N ASP A 70 46.53 -77.31 52.70
CA ASP A 70 45.74 -76.30 53.42
C ASP A 70 45.88 -74.91 52.78
N GLU A 71 47.09 -74.51 52.37
CA GLU A 71 47.33 -73.26 51.64
C GLU A 71 46.62 -73.25 50.27
N ALA A 72 46.69 -74.36 49.52
CA ALA A 72 46.00 -74.48 48.24
C ALA A 72 44.47 -74.44 48.39
N ALA A 73 43.93 -75.05 49.45
CA ALA A 73 42.50 -74.99 49.79
C ALA A 73 42.09 -73.57 50.21
N ALA A 74 42.90 -72.90 51.03
CA ALA A 74 42.66 -71.52 51.46
C ALA A 74 42.70 -70.53 50.29
N ALA A 75 43.61 -70.71 49.33
CA ALA A 75 43.71 -69.88 48.12
C ALA A 75 42.56 -70.16 47.11
N THR A 76 42.06 -71.40 47.06
CA THR A 76 41.01 -71.80 46.12
C THR A 76 39.61 -71.46 46.61
N SER A 77 39.36 -71.53 47.92
CA SER A 77 38.04 -71.30 48.53
C SER A 77 37.36 -69.98 48.09
N PRO A 78 38.04 -68.81 48.09
CA PRO A 78 37.43 -67.56 47.60
C PRO A 78 37.03 -67.59 46.12
N ILE A 79 37.80 -68.30 45.28
CA ILE A 79 37.54 -68.42 43.84
C ILE A 79 36.32 -69.30 43.61
N ASP A 80 36.20 -70.41 44.35
CA ASP A 80 35.05 -71.31 44.25
C ASP A 80 33.77 -70.64 44.76
N VAL A 81 33.84 -69.87 45.84
CA VAL A 81 32.73 -69.05 46.34
C VAL A 81 32.29 -68.02 45.29
N LEU A 82 33.24 -67.36 44.64
CA LEU A 82 32.96 -66.40 43.56
C LEU A 82 32.33 -67.10 42.35
N HIS A 83 32.86 -68.25 41.93
CA HIS A 83 32.33 -69.03 40.81
C HIS A 83 30.90 -69.50 41.07
N ALA A 84 30.62 -70.01 42.28
CA ALA A 84 29.29 -70.46 42.67
C ALA A 84 28.28 -69.29 42.63
N ARG A 85 28.67 -68.12 43.14
CA ARG A 85 27.82 -66.92 43.11
C ARG A 85 27.54 -66.43 41.70
N LEU A 86 28.57 -66.37 40.84
CA LEU A 86 28.40 -65.95 39.44
C LEU A 86 27.57 -66.96 38.64
N SER A 87 27.75 -68.25 38.90
CA SER A 87 26.95 -69.32 38.27
C SER A 87 25.49 -69.28 38.70
N GLN A 88 25.22 -68.95 39.97
CA GLN A 88 23.84 -68.72 40.40
C GLN A 88 23.22 -67.52 39.67
N LEU A 89 23.97 -66.42 39.53
CA LEU A 89 23.49 -65.23 38.81
C LEU A 89 23.29 -65.48 37.31
N SER A 90 24.06 -66.38 36.68
CA SER A 90 23.88 -66.75 35.28
C SER A 90 22.67 -67.66 35.02
N THR A 91 22.01 -68.17 36.06
CA THR A 91 20.76 -68.96 35.94
C THR A 91 19.49 -68.12 36.05
N LEU A 92 19.61 -66.80 36.27
CA LEU A 92 18.48 -65.88 36.24
C LEU A 92 17.82 -65.86 34.85
N ALA A 93 16.55 -65.48 34.76
CA ALA A 93 15.75 -65.59 33.52
C ALA A 93 16.31 -64.79 32.32
N ASN A 94 17.13 -63.75 32.56
CA ASN A 94 17.76 -62.96 31.51
C ASN A 94 19.06 -62.31 32.01
N PRO A 95 20.14 -63.08 32.20
CA PRO A 95 21.38 -62.57 32.77
C PRO A 95 22.16 -61.81 31.70
N PRO A 96 22.79 -60.67 32.02
CA PRO A 96 23.71 -60.00 31.11
C PRO A 96 24.81 -60.96 30.63
N SER A 97 25.19 -60.88 29.35
CA SER A 97 26.21 -61.78 28.77
C SER A 97 27.52 -61.76 29.57
N VAL A 98 27.89 -60.58 30.09
CA VAL A 98 29.06 -60.35 30.94
C VAL A 98 29.05 -61.19 32.23
N THR A 99 27.88 -61.53 32.77
CA THR A 99 27.76 -62.41 33.95
C THR A 99 28.13 -63.84 33.60
N GLY A 100 27.73 -64.32 32.41
CA GLY A 100 28.14 -65.61 31.88
C GLY A 100 29.63 -65.67 31.55
N GLU A 101 30.17 -64.59 30.96
CA GLU A 101 31.61 -64.45 30.66
C GLU A 101 32.46 -64.44 31.93
N LEU A 102 32.03 -63.74 32.99
CA LEU A 102 32.69 -63.76 34.31
C LEU A 102 32.62 -65.15 34.94
N ALA A 103 31.45 -65.81 34.93
CA ALA A 103 31.31 -67.15 35.48
C ALA A 103 32.23 -68.16 34.78
N ALA A 104 32.28 -68.11 33.44
CA ALA A 104 33.15 -68.96 32.62
C ALA A 104 34.64 -68.67 32.88
N ALA A 105 35.03 -67.40 32.98
CA ALA A 105 36.41 -67.01 33.25
C ALA A 105 36.89 -67.46 34.64
N VAL A 106 36.07 -67.31 35.68
CA VAL A 106 36.40 -67.79 37.04
C VAL A 106 36.46 -69.31 37.07
N GLY A 107 35.52 -70.00 36.41
CA GLY A 107 35.53 -71.48 36.34
C GLY A 107 36.75 -72.04 35.61
N ALA A 108 37.19 -71.37 34.54
CA ALA A 108 38.40 -71.72 33.79
C ALA A 108 39.70 -71.20 34.43
N ARG A 109 39.62 -70.47 35.57
CA ARG A 109 40.75 -69.78 36.22
C ARG A 109 41.55 -68.87 35.28
N SER A 110 40.86 -68.24 34.32
CA SER A 110 41.45 -67.34 33.33
C SER A 110 41.49 -65.90 33.85
N VAL A 111 42.68 -65.40 34.18
CA VAL A 111 42.89 -64.02 34.64
C VAL A 111 42.53 -63.03 33.53
N ASP A 112 42.99 -63.26 32.30
CA ASP A 112 42.72 -62.39 31.15
C ASP A 112 41.23 -62.36 30.79
N GLY A 113 40.55 -63.53 30.86
CA GLY A 113 39.12 -63.63 30.64
C GLY A 113 38.32 -62.82 31.67
N TYR A 114 38.72 -62.91 32.95
CA TYR A 114 38.08 -62.16 34.03
C TYR A 114 38.31 -60.66 33.87
N GLY A 115 39.53 -60.24 33.53
CA GLY A 115 39.89 -58.84 33.28
C GLY A 115 39.01 -58.20 32.21
N ARG A 116 38.89 -58.82 31.02
CA ARG A 116 38.05 -58.30 29.93
C ARG A 116 36.57 -58.21 30.30
N ALA A 117 36.04 -59.25 30.95
CA ALA A 117 34.64 -59.27 31.34
C ALA A 117 34.35 -58.22 32.43
N TYR A 118 35.30 -58.00 33.36
CA TYR A 118 35.19 -56.96 34.38
C TYR A 118 35.24 -55.55 33.77
N GLU A 119 36.13 -55.28 32.82
CA GLU A 119 36.16 -54.01 32.07
C GLU A 119 34.85 -53.75 31.31
N ARG A 120 34.29 -54.80 30.69
CA ARG A 120 32.99 -54.71 30.03
C ARG A 120 31.88 -54.37 31.02
N LEU A 121 31.87 -54.97 32.21
CA LEU A 121 30.92 -54.66 33.27
C LEU A 121 31.03 -53.19 33.71
N GLN A 122 32.25 -52.69 33.91
CA GLN A 122 32.47 -51.29 34.26
C GLN A 122 32.01 -50.32 33.15
N HIS A 123 32.24 -50.67 31.88
CA HIS A 123 31.73 -49.88 30.77
C HIS A 123 30.20 -49.87 30.72
N LEU A 124 29.54 -51.03 30.87
CA LEU A 124 28.07 -51.11 30.92
C LEU A 124 27.50 -50.31 32.09
N HIS A 125 28.15 -50.32 33.25
CA HIS A 125 27.73 -49.49 34.39
C HIS A 125 27.82 -48.00 34.08
N ARG A 126 28.90 -47.55 33.43
CA ARG A 126 29.02 -46.15 32.97
C ARG A 126 27.93 -45.78 31.95
N VAL A 127 27.68 -46.65 30.97
CA VAL A 127 26.60 -46.43 29.98
C VAL A 127 25.23 -46.36 30.66
N ALA A 128 24.94 -47.24 31.62
CA ALA A 128 23.69 -47.22 32.37
C ALA A 128 23.48 -45.90 33.13
N GLN A 129 24.55 -45.36 33.74
CA GLN A 129 24.51 -44.04 34.38
C GLN A 129 24.23 -42.92 33.37
N SER A 130 24.90 -42.92 32.21
CA SER A 130 24.67 -41.92 31.15
C SER A 130 23.25 -41.98 30.58
N VAL A 131 22.71 -43.19 30.36
CA VAL A 131 21.33 -43.38 29.89
C VAL A 131 20.33 -42.89 30.93
N ALA A 132 20.53 -43.22 32.21
CA ALA A 132 19.66 -42.74 33.28
C ALA A 132 19.65 -41.21 33.39
N GLU A 133 20.81 -40.57 33.23
CA GLU A 133 20.91 -39.11 33.25
C GLU A 133 20.24 -38.47 32.03
N ARG A 134 20.45 -39.03 30.83
CA ARG A 134 19.72 -38.64 29.62
C ARG A 134 18.21 -38.73 29.84
N ASP A 135 17.71 -39.84 30.36
CA ASP A 135 16.28 -40.06 30.57
C ASP A 135 15.71 -39.14 31.68
N ARG A 136 16.52 -38.75 32.66
CA ARG A 136 16.16 -37.73 33.66
C ARG A 136 16.01 -36.35 33.01
N ILE A 137 17.00 -35.91 32.24
CA ILE A 137 16.97 -34.61 31.52
C ILE A 137 15.80 -34.59 30.54
N ARG A 138 15.61 -35.68 29.78
CA ARG A 138 14.55 -35.84 28.79
C ARG A 138 13.16 -35.68 29.41
N ARG A 139 12.89 -36.31 30.55
CA ARG A 139 11.61 -36.14 31.27
C ARG A 139 11.34 -34.68 31.64
N GLY A 140 12.38 -33.93 32.00
CA GLY A 140 12.27 -32.48 32.21
C GLY A 140 11.83 -31.75 30.94
N LEU A 141 12.52 -32.01 29.83
CA LEU A 141 12.21 -31.41 28.52
C LEU A 141 10.84 -31.79 27.98
N ASP A 142 10.38 -33.04 28.16
CA ASP A 142 9.05 -33.45 27.71
C ASP A 142 7.94 -32.66 28.41
N SER A 143 8.17 -32.24 29.67
CA SER A 143 7.19 -31.45 30.42
C SER A 143 7.18 -29.96 30.06
N SER A 144 8.35 -29.38 29.77
CA SER A 144 8.49 -27.93 29.54
C SER A 144 8.56 -27.54 28.06
N ALA A 145 9.13 -28.38 27.20
CA ALA A 145 9.41 -28.11 25.80
C ALA A 145 9.31 -29.39 24.93
N PRO A 146 8.12 -30.01 24.79
CA PRO A 146 7.95 -31.31 24.13
C PRO A 146 8.36 -31.32 22.64
N ARG A 147 8.19 -30.18 21.94
CA ARG A 147 8.61 -30.05 20.54
C ARG A 147 10.13 -30.10 20.39
N LEU A 148 10.88 -29.45 21.28
CA LEU A 148 12.34 -29.49 21.29
C LEU A 148 12.85 -30.89 21.62
N ALA A 149 12.24 -31.54 22.61
CA ALA A 149 12.57 -32.91 23.00
C ALA A 149 12.38 -33.92 21.85
N THR A 150 11.32 -33.72 21.06
CA THR A 150 11.04 -34.53 19.86
C THR A 150 12.06 -34.26 18.75
N ALA A 151 12.42 -33.00 18.50
CA ALA A 151 13.40 -32.62 17.49
C ALA A 151 14.80 -33.19 17.78
N ILE A 152 15.27 -33.09 19.03
CA ILE A 152 16.56 -33.67 19.45
C ILE A 152 16.56 -35.20 19.29
N ALA A 153 15.44 -35.87 19.56
CA ALA A 153 15.36 -37.32 19.42
C ALA A 153 15.27 -37.81 17.96
N ALA A 154 14.77 -36.96 17.06
CA ALA A 154 14.72 -37.28 15.64
C ALA A 154 16.13 -37.32 15.02
N ASP A 155 17.02 -36.42 15.45
CA ASP A 155 18.42 -36.40 15.04
C ASP A 155 19.35 -35.96 16.17
N PRO A 156 19.74 -36.89 17.07
CA PRO A 156 20.55 -36.56 18.24
C PRO A 156 22.03 -36.34 17.93
N ALA A 157 22.48 -36.63 16.70
CA ALA A 157 23.87 -36.52 16.29
C ALA A 157 24.17 -35.23 15.50
N ALA A 158 23.18 -34.36 15.30
CA ALA A 158 23.36 -33.11 14.56
C ALA A 158 24.21 -32.10 15.36
N ASP A 159 25.31 -31.66 14.77
CA ASP A 159 26.25 -30.69 15.37
C ASP A 159 25.60 -29.32 15.69
N CYS A 160 24.45 -29.01 15.07
CA CYS A 160 23.74 -27.75 15.30
C CYS A 160 23.18 -27.64 16.73
N TRP A 161 22.94 -28.77 17.42
CA TRP A 161 22.38 -28.76 18.77
C TRP A 161 23.31 -28.10 19.79
N ASP A 162 24.63 -28.27 19.65
CA ASP A 162 25.61 -27.65 20.56
C ASP A 162 25.51 -26.11 20.50
N THR A 163 25.31 -25.57 19.29
CA THR A 163 25.14 -24.13 19.09
C THR A 163 23.76 -23.67 19.59
N TRP A 164 22.68 -24.34 19.19
CA TRP A 164 21.32 -23.92 19.52
C TRP A 164 21.00 -24.02 21.01
N LEU A 165 21.44 -25.10 21.68
CA LEU A 165 21.28 -25.26 23.12
C LEU A 165 22.19 -24.31 23.89
N GLY A 166 23.38 -24.00 23.37
CA GLY A 166 24.27 -22.98 23.92
C GLY A 166 23.65 -21.58 23.95
N SER A 167 22.82 -21.24 22.97
CA SER A 167 22.08 -19.96 22.91
C SER A 167 20.65 -20.04 23.46
N TYR A 168 20.24 -21.14 24.08
CA TYR A 168 18.83 -21.36 24.45
C TYR A 168 18.27 -20.27 25.37
N GLU A 169 19.04 -19.84 26.37
CA GLU A 169 18.61 -18.78 27.29
C GLU A 169 18.35 -17.46 26.55
N GLN A 170 19.22 -17.09 25.62
CA GLN A 170 19.07 -15.88 24.80
C GLN A 170 17.86 -15.99 23.88
N ALA A 171 17.65 -17.15 23.25
CA ALA A 171 16.48 -17.40 22.41
C ALA A 171 15.16 -17.35 23.21
N TRP A 172 15.16 -17.89 24.44
CA TRP A 172 14.01 -17.81 25.34
C TRP A 172 13.73 -16.37 25.78
N GLN A 173 14.76 -15.62 26.18
CA GLN A 173 14.63 -14.21 26.53
C GLN A 173 14.08 -13.40 25.35
N TRP A 174 14.57 -13.66 24.13
CA TRP A 174 14.08 -13.04 22.90
C TRP A 174 12.60 -13.31 22.68
N GLU A 175 12.17 -14.58 22.70
CA GLU A 175 10.77 -14.97 22.49
C GLU A 175 9.85 -14.38 23.56
N MET A 176 10.24 -14.44 24.83
CA MET A 176 9.44 -13.89 25.92
C MET A 176 9.35 -12.36 25.86
N THR A 177 10.42 -11.69 25.47
CA THR A 177 10.43 -10.23 25.28
C THR A 177 9.55 -9.85 24.10
N GLY A 178 9.67 -10.54 22.97
CA GLY A 178 8.83 -10.33 21.79
C GLY A 178 7.34 -10.50 22.12
N ARG A 179 6.98 -11.57 22.84
CA ARG A 179 5.59 -11.77 23.31
C ARG A 179 5.11 -10.68 24.26
N TRP A 180 5.97 -10.24 25.17
CA TRP A 180 5.62 -9.15 26.09
C TRP A 180 5.37 -7.84 25.33
N ILE A 181 6.24 -7.49 24.36
CA ILE A 181 6.07 -6.31 23.49
C ILE A 181 4.76 -6.41 22.71
N LEU A 182 4.51 -7.52 22.02
CA LEU A 182 3.30 -7.73 21.23
C LEU A 182 2.03 -7.73 22.09
N ALA A 183 2.11 -8.12 23.36
CA ALA A 183 0.98 -8.04 24.30
C ALA A 183 0.70 -6.62 24.81
N GLN A 184 1.66 -5.69 24.74
CA GLN A 184 1.40 -4.28 25.05
C GLN A 184 0.71 -3.53 23.90
N ASP A 185 0.80 -4.05 22.67
CA ASP A 185 0.19 -3.43 21.51
C ASP A 185 -1.31 -3.74 21.44
N SER A 186 -2.12 -2.93 22.12
CA SER A 186 -3.57 -3.11 22.20
C SER A 186 -4.31 -2.64 20.95
N ASP A 187 -3.79 -1.62 20.26
CA ASP A 187 -4.43 -1.02 19.09
C ASP A 187 -3.42 -0.76 17.97
N ASP A 188 -3.77 -1.16 16.75
CA ASP A 188 -2.98 -0.85 15.56
C ASP A 188 -3.06 0.65 15.23
N VAL A 189 -1.94 1.36 15.33
CA VAL A 189 -1.85 2.81 15.07
C VAL A 189 -2.36 3.17 13.67
N ASN A 190 -2.10 2.32 12.67
CA ASN A 190 -2.59 2.57 11.31
C ASN A 190 -4.12 2.43 11.23
N SER A 191 -4.70 1.42 11.86
CA SER A 191 -6.15 1.27 12.00
C SER A 191 -6.81 2.45 12.72
N LEU A 192 -6.21 2.94 13.82
CA LEU A 192 -6.70 4.13 14.53
C LEU A 192 -6.67 5.39 13.65
N LYS A 193 -5.64 5.55 12.81
CA LYS A 193 -5.57 6.65 11.84
C LYS A 193 -6.67 6.57 10.79
N VAL A 194 -6.93 5.37 10.24
CA VAL A 194 -8.04 5.16 9.29
C VAL A 194 -9.38 5.51 9.93
N ALA A 195 -9.60 5.09 11.18
CA ALA A 195 -10.80 5.43 11.94
C ALA A 195 -10.92 6.96 12.17
N LEU A 196 -9.82 7.62 12.55
CA LEU A 196 -9.78 9.07 12.73
C LEU A 196 -10.12 9.80 11.43
N SER A 197 -9.47 9.43 10.32
CA SER A 197 -9.73 10.03 9.00
C SER A 197 -11.19 9.83 8.57
N THR A 198 -11.75 8.65 8.80
CA THR A 198 -13.17 8.35 8.51
C THR A 198 -14.12 9.23 9.34
N ILE A 199 -13.81 9.43 10.62
CA ILE A 199 -14.61 10.31 11.50
C ILE A 199 -14.49 11.77 11.06
N GLU A 200 -13.30 12.23 10.73
CA GLU A 200 -13.06 13.60 10.24
C GLU A 200 -13.79 13.86 8.92
N ASP A 201 -13.78 12.91 7.98
CA ASP A 201 -14.50 13.00 6.72
C ASP A 201 -16.03 13.03 6.94
N ARG A 202 -16.54 12.21 7.86
CA ARG A 202 -17.96 12.24 8.26
C ARG A 202 -18.32 13.58 8.89
N LEU A 203 -17.46 14.13 9.74
CA LEU A 203 -17.66 15.44 10.37
C LEU A 203 -17.69 16.54 9.32
N ARG A 204 -16.70 16.58 8.41
CA ARG A 204 -16.64 17.55 7.30
C ARG A 204 -17.91 17.49 6.44
N THR A 205 -18.29 16.28 5.99
CA THR A 205 -19.47 16.08 5.14
C THR A 205 -20.76 16.49 5.85
N THR A 206 -20.87 16.19 7.15
CA THR A 206 -22.05 16.57 7.96
C THR A 206 -22.13 18.08 8.15
N VAL A 207 -21.00 18.74 8.41
CA VAL A 207 -20.91 20.20 8.55
C VAL A 207 -21.24 20.88 7.22
N GLU A 208 -20.71 20.39 6.10
CA GLU A 208 -21.04 20.90 4.76
C GLU A 208 -22.53 20.78 4.46
N ARG A 209 -23.13 19.62 4.72
CA ARG A 209 -24.58 19.42 4.54
C ARG A 209 -25.38 20.33 5.45
N LEU A 210 -25.04 20.41 6.73
CA LEU A 210 -25.74 21.28 7.69
C LEU A 210 -25.63 22.75 7.29
N ALA A 211 -24.46 23.20 6.85
CA ALA A 211 -24.24 24.57 6.37
C ALA A 211 -25.08 24.85 5.12
N ALA A 212 -25.10 23.92 4.15
CA ALA A 212 -25.91 24.03 2.95
C ALA A 212 -27.41 24.06 3.26
N GLU A 213 -27.91 23.16 4.12
CA GLU A 213 -29.31 23.11 4.53
C GLU A 213 -29.72 24.36 5.31
N ARG A 214 -28.88 24.87 6.21
CA ARG A 214 -29.13 26.15 6.90
C ARG A 214 -29.15 27.33 5.93
N ALA A 215 -28.20 27.37 4.98
CA ALA A 215 -28.13 28.42 3.98
C ALA A 215 -29.36 28.39 3.07
N TRP A 216 -29.76 27.22 2.56
CA TRP A 216 -30.96 27.06 1.75
C TRP A 216 -32.23 27.33 2.54
N GLY A 217 -32.35 26.76 3.75
CA GLY A 217 -33.49 26.98 4.64
C GLY A 217 -33.72 28.47 4.92
N HIS A 218 -32.63 29.22 5.13
CA HIS A 218 -32.69 30.68 5.27
C HIS A 218 -32.98 31.40 3.94
N ALA A 219 -32.40 30.95 2.83
CA ALA A 219 -32.58 31.58 1.52
C ALA A 219 -34.00 31.41 0.97
N VAL A 220 -34.63 30.24 1.15
CA VAL A 220 -36.00 29.93 0.69
C VAL A 220 -37.05 30.14 1.76
N ALA A 221 -36.67 30.72 2.90
CA ALA A 221 -37.58 30.97 4.01
C ALA A 221 -38.80 31.79 3.52
N PRO A 222 -40.03 31.44 3.94
CA PRO A 222 -41.26 32.07 3.43
C PRO A 222 -41.31 33.60 3.61
N ASP A 223 -40.61 34.10 4.62
CA ASP A 223 -40.41 35.53 4.93
C ASP A 223 -39.48 36.24 3.94
N ARG A 224 -38.58 35.51 3.24
CA ARG A 224 -37.69 36.07 2.21
C ARG A 224 -38.23 35.89 0.79
N ILE A 225 -38.56 34.66 0.39
CA ILE A 225 -39.10 34.35 -0.95
C ILE A 225 -40.64 34.34 -0.89
N THR A 226 -41.20 35.54 -0.73
CA THR A 226 -42.65 35.75 -0.86
C THR A 226 -43.09 35.58 -2.33
N GLY A 227 -44.40 35.41 -2.57
CA GLY A 227 -44.94 35.40 -3.95
C GLY A 227 -44.58 36.67 -4.73
N SER A 228 -44.55 37.82 -4.04
CA SER A 228 -44.11 39.10 -4.61
C SER A 228 -42.61 39.10 -4.94
N ALA A 229 -41.76 38.55 -4.07
CA ALA A 229 -40.32 38.42 -4.32
C ALA A 229 -40.02 37.58 -5.58
N ARG A 230 -40.71 36.44 -5.76
CA ARG A 230 -40.56 35.60 -6.97
C ARG A 230 -40.97 36.34 -8.25
N ALA A 231 -42.07 37.09 -8.20
CA ALA A 231 -42.52 37.91 -9.32
C ALA A 231 -41.50 39.00 -9.66
N ASN A 232 -40.95 39.71 -8.66
CA ASN A 232 -39.94 40.74 -8.86
C ASN A 232 -38.63 40.18 -9.45
N LEU A 233 -38.18 39.01 -8.98
CA LEU A 233 -37.00 38.33 -9.54
C LEU A 233 -37.20 37.90 -10.99
N THR A 234 -38.36 37.34 -11.31
CA THR A 234 -38.71 36.93 -12.67
C THR A 234 -38.77 38.14 -13.61
N GLN A 235 -39.38 39.23 -13.15
CA GLN A 235 -39.44 40.49 -13.89
C GLN A 235 -38.03 41.06 -14.14
N TYR A 236 -37.16 41.06 -13.14
CA TYR A 236 -35.77 41.50 -13.28
C TYR A 236 -35.02 40.66 -14.32
N ALA A 237 -35.10 39.33 -14.26
CA ALA A 237 -34.46 38.43 -15.22
C ALA A 237 -34.94 38.68 -16.66
N GLN A 238 -36.24 38.88 -16.85
CA GLN A 238 -36.83 39.22 -18.16
C GLN A 238 -36.33 40.57 -18.68
N LEU A 239 -36.25 41.60 -17.81
CA LEU A 239 -35.77 42.92 -18.19
C LEU A 239 -34.28 42.92 -18.57
N VAL A 240 -33.45 42.18 -17.84
CA VAL A 240 -32.02 42.00 -18.14
C VAL A 240 -31.82 41.25 -19.46
N SER A 241 -32.57 40.16 -19.68
CA SER A 241 -32.54 39.40 -20.95
C SER A 241 -32.93 40.30 -22.14
N ARG A 242 -33.97 41.13 -21.97
CA ARG A 242 -34.45 42.04 -23.02
C ARG A 242 -33.47 43.18 -23.35
N LEU A 243 -32.66 43.64 -22.41
CA LEU A 243 -31.67 44.70 -22.65
C LEU A 243 -30.55 44.22 -23.59
N GLY A 244 -30.15 42.95 -23.52
CA GLY A 244 -29.10 42.37 -24.36
C GLY A 244 -27.80 43.20 -24.31
N LYS A 245 -27.31 43.64 -25.48
CA LYS A 245 -26.08 44.47 -25.60
C LYS A 245 -26.29 45.96 -25.25
N GLY A 246 -27.50 46.41 -24.92
CA GLY A 246 -27.74 47.78 -24.41
C GLY A 246 -27.53 48.92 -25.41
N THR A 247 -27.52 48.65 -26.72
CA THR A 247 -27.25 49.63 -27.79
C THR A 247 -28.50 50.21 -28.47
N GLY A 248 -29.70 49.75 -28.11
CA GLY A 248 -30.95 50.17 -28.74
C GLY A 248 -31.45 51.56 -28.31
N LYS A 249 -32.34 52.16 -29.11
CA LYS A 249 -32.97 53.49 -28.87
C LYS A 249 -33.64 53.63 -27.49
N TYR A 250 -34.12 52.53 -26.91
CA TYR A 250 -34.80 52.50 -25.61
C TYR A 250 -33.91 52.01 -24.46
N ALA A 251 -32.60 51.81 -24.69
CA ALA A 251 -31.70 51.23 -23.69
C ALA A 251 -31.65 52.03 -22.38
N ALA A 252 -31.64 53.37 -22.44
CA ALA A 252 -31.65 54.22 -21.24
C ALA A 252 -32.92 54.00 -20.38
N LYS A 253 -34.09 53.94 -21.02
CA LYS A 253 -35.37 53.67 -20.33
C LYS A 253 -35.42 52.25 -19.77
N GLN A 254 -34.84 51.28 -20.48
CA GLN A 254 -34.73 49.90 -20.01
C GLN A 254 -33.76 49.76 -18.82
N ARG A 255 -32.63 50.47 -18.80
CA ARG A 255 -31.71 50.51 -17.65
C ARG A 255 -32.40 51.03 -16.38
N VAL A 256 -33.18 52.11 -16.49
CA VAL A 256 -33.96 52.63 -15.34
C VAL A 256 -34.95 51.59 -14.83
N ALA A 257 -35.66 50.91 -15.73
CA ALA A 257 -36.60 49.84 -15.34
C ALA A 257 -35.90 48.65 -14.68
N ILE A 258 -34.68 48.30 -15.13
CA ILE A 258 -33.85 47.25 -14.52
C ILE A 258 -33.43 47.67 -13.11
N ALA A 259 -32.95 48.90 -12.93
CA ALA A 259 -32.55 49.40 -11.62
C ALA A 259 -33.73 49.44 -10.63
N GLU A 260 -34.92 49.84 -11.07
CA GLU A 260 -36.12 49.80 -10.24
C GLU A 260 -36.55 48.37 -9.90
N ALA A 261 -36.42 47.42 -10.83
CA ALA A 261 -36.69 46.02 -10.57
C ALA A 261 -35.66 45.41 -9.59
N MET A 262 -34.38 45.78 -9.74
CA MET A 262 -33.29 45.40 -8.84
C MET A 262 -33.57 45.87 -7.41
N ASP A 263 -33.93 47.14 -7.22
CA ASP A 263 -34.22 47.70 -5.89
C ASP A 263 -35.34 46.92 -5.17
N ARG A 264 -36.34 46.42 -5.92
CA ARG A 264 -37.44 45.62 -5.37
C ARG A 264 -37.04 44.18 -5.03
N CYS A 265 -36.16 43.55 -5.81
CA CYS A 265 -35.79 42.14 -5.60
C CYS A 265 -34.53 41.93 -4.77
N ARG A 266 -33.66 42.94 -4.66
CA ARG A 266 -32.41 42.90 -3.91
C ARG A 266 -32.56 42.35 -2.48
N PRO A 267 -33.53 42.79 -1.65
CA PRO A 267 -33.68 42.29 -0.28
C PRO A 267 -34.03 40.80 -0.18
N SER A 268 -34.58 40.23 -1.26
CA SER A 268 -35.01 38.83 -1.31
C SER A 268 -33.87 37.86 -1.61
N VAL A 269 -32.72 38.34 -2.08
CA VAL A 269 -31.57 37.52 -2.48
C VAL A 269 -30.40 37.79 -1.54
N PRO A 270 -29.83 36.76 -0.90
CA PRO A 270 -28.78 36.94 0.11
C PRO A 270 -27.43 37.38 -0.49
N VAL A 271 -27.13 37.00 -1.74
CA VAL A 271 -25.85 37.26 -2.41
C VAL A 271 -26.08 37.65 -3.86
N TRP A 272 -25.46 38.75 -4.29
CA TRP A 272 -25.47 39.22 -5.68
C TRP A 272 -24.09 39.11 -6.30
N ILE A 273 -23.96 38.37 -7.39
CA ILE A 273 -22.71 38.19 -8.14
C ILE A 273 -22.84 38.95 -9.46
N MET A 274 -22.04 40.01 -9.63
CA MET A 274 -22.15 40.92 -10.77
C MET A 274 -20.77 41.48 -11.17
N PRO A 275 -20.47 41.62 -12.48
CA PRO A 275 -19.30 42.39 -12.94
C PRO A 275 -19.40 43.86 -12.54
N LEU A 276 -18.24 44.52 -12.33
CA LEU A 276 -18.14 45.90 -11.83
C LEU A 276 -19.02 46.89 -12.61
N TYR A 277 -18.99 46.85 -13.95
CA TYR A 277 -19.75 47.78 -14.79
C TYR A 277 -21.27 47.63 -14.60
N ARG A 278 -21.78 46.42 -14.30
CA ARG A 278 -23.21 46.19 -14.10
C ARG A 278 -23.70 46.80 -12.79
N ILE A 279 -22.84 46.86 -11.77
CA ILE A 279 -23.18 47.50 -10.51
C ILE A 279 -23.49 48.98 -10.75
N ALA A 280 -22.65 49.68 -11.51
CA ALA A 280 -22.86 51.08 -11.87
C ALA A 280 -24.11 51.30 -12.76
N GLU A 281 -24.44 50.35 -13.64
CA GLU A 281 -25.62 50.47 -14.53
C GLU A 281 -26.96 50.08 -13.88
N GLN A 282 -26.96 49.12 -12.96
CA GLN A 282 -28.16 48.41 -12.51
C GLN A 282 -28.51 48.67 -11.05
N ILE A 283 -27.61 49.26 -10.26
CA ILE A 283 -27.84 49.54 -8.84
C ILE A 283 -27.84 51.04 -8.61
N ARG A 284 -28.86 51.53 -7.91
CA ARG A 284 -28.84 52.90 -7.38
C ARG A 284 -27.93 52.93 -6.17
N VAL A 285 -26.69 53.34 -6.39
CA VAL A 285 -25.62 53.37 -5.37
C VAL A 285 -26.06 54.21 -4.16
N GLN A 286 -26.07 53.57 -2.98
CA GLN A 286 -26.40 54.16 -1.69
C GLN A 286 -25.42 53.65 -0.63
N PRO A 287 -25.18 54.41 0.45
CA PRO A 287 -24.25 54.01 1.49
C PRO A 287 -24.78 52.78 2.23
N ASN A 288 -23.92 51.79 2.49
CA ASN A 288 -24.25 50.57 3.24
C ASN A 288 -25.44 49.79 2.66
N LEU A 289 -25.55 49.74 1.33
CA LEU A 289 -26.55 48.95 0.63
C LEU A 289 -26.39 47.44 0.92
N TYR A 290 -25.16 46.99 1.14
CA TYR A 290 -24.80 45.62 1.49
C TYR A 290 -24.02 45.59 2.81
N ASP A 291 -24.04 44.44 3.49
CA ASP A 291 -23.25 44.25 4.72
C ASP A 291 -21.77 44.00 4.42
N VAL A 292 -21.50 43.28 3.32
CA VAL A 292 -20.15 42.88 2.89
C VAL A 292 -20.07 42.96 1.37
N VAL A 293 -18.96 43.49 0.85
CA VAL A 293 -18.58 43.37 -0.56
C VAL A 293 -17.35 42.48 -0.68
N ILE A 294 -17.37 41.52 -1.61
CA ILE A 294 -16.22 40.70 -1.96
C ILE A 294 -15.80 41.06 -3.38
N VAL A 295 -14.54 41.47 -3.55
CA VAL A 295 -13.94 41.76 -4.85
C VAL A 295 -12.96 40.65 -5.15
N ASP A 296 -13.36 39.73 -6.01
CA ASP A 296 -12.47 38.68 -6.53
C ASP A 296 -11.67 39.20 -7.72
N GLU A 297 -10.47 38.65 -7.94
CA GLU A 297 -9.54 39.08 -9.00
C GLU A 297 -9.28 40.60 -9.01
N ALA A 298 -9.18 41.21 -7.82
CA ALA A 298 -9.04 42.65 -7.63
C ALA A 298 -7.75 43.24 -8.24
N SER A 299 -6.75 42.40 -8.54
CA SER A 299 -5.56 42.83 -9.28
C SER A 299 -5.85 43.14 -10.75
N GLN A 300 -6.99 42.70 -11.29
CA GLN A 300 -7.48 43.02 -12.64
C GLN A 300 -8.46 44.19 -12.67
N ALA A 301 -8.91 44.66 -11.51
CA ALA A 301 -9.78 45.83 -11.40
C ALA A 301 -8.92 47.10 -11.28
N GLY A 302 -9.29 48.16 -12.01
CA GLY A 302 -8.68 49.47 -11.81
C GLY A 302 -9.23 50.20 -10.59
N LEU A 303 -8.71 51.40 -10.34
CA LEU A 303 -9.08 52.23 -9.19
C LEU A 303 -10.56 52.67 -9.20
N GLU A 304 -11.23 52.59 -10.34
CA GLU A 304 -12.67 52.79 -10.44
C GLU A 304 -13.48 51.85 -9.52
N ALA A 305 -12.94 50.69 -9.14
CA ALA A 305 -13.57 49.81 -8.15
C ALA A 305 -13.70 50.42 -6.74
N SER A 306 -13.06 51.57 -6.48
CA SER A 306 -13.11 52.24 -5.18
C SER A 306 -14.52 52.62 -4.71
N PHE A 307 -15.46 52.88 -5.63
CA PHE A 307 -16.84 53.19 -5.23
C PHE A 307 -17.53 52.03 -4.49
N LEU A 308 -17.03 50.80 -4.64
CA LEU A 308 -17.55 49.64 -3.92
C LEU A 308 -17.43 49.80 -2.40
N GLN A 309 -16.47 50.61 -1.90
CA GLN A 309 -16.33 50.90 -0.47
C GLN A 309 -17.51 51.69 0.09
N TYR A 310 -18.23 52.41 -0.78
CA TYR A 310 -19.44 53.11 -0.40
C TYR A 310 -20.62 52.14 -0.21
N LEU A 311 -20.60 50.98 -0.87
CA LEU A 311 -21.72 50.06 -0.86
C LEU A 311 -21.84 49.24 0.42
N ALA A 312 -20.76 49.05 1.19
CA ALA A 312 -20.76 48.22 2.39
C ALA A 312 -19.75 48.68 3.45
N PRO A 313 -20.05 48.46 4.74
CA PRO A 313 -19.13 48.78 5.83
C PRO A 313 -17.95 47.80 5.93
N LYS A 314 -18.03 46.62 5.29
CA LYS A 314 -16.95 45.62 5.23
C LYS A 314 -16.66 45.23 3.79
N MET A 315 -15.38 45.08 3.48
CA MET A 315 -14.93 44.64 2.17
C MET A 315 -13.83 43.59 2.29
N VAL A 316 -13.89 42.58 1.43
CA VAL A 316 -12.84 41.57 1.25
C VAL A 316 -12.30 41.74 -0.17
N VAL A 317 -11.00 41.99 -0.28
CA VAL A 317 -10.31 42.19 -1.57
C VAL A 317 -9.39 41.00 -1.78
N ILE A 318 -9.66 40.23 -2.83
CA ILE A 318 -8.95 38.99 -3.18
C ILE A 318 -8.27 39.23 -4.52
N GLY A 319 -6.98 38.92 -4.61
CA GLY A 319 -6.21 39.12 -5.84
C GLY A 319 -4.77 38.67 -5.67
N ASP A 320 -4.03 38.75 -6.78
CA ASP A 320 -2.61 38.42 -6.86
C ASP A 320 -1.90 39.50 -7.69
N ASP A 321 -1.06 40.31 -7.05
CA ASP A 321 -0.29 41.38 -7.68
C ASP A 321 0.83 40.86 -8.60
N LYS A 322 1.10 39.54 -8.55
CA LYS A 322 2.05 38.85 -9.43
C LYS A 322 1.41 38.32 -10.71
N GLN A 323 0.10 38.50 -10.89
CA GLN A 323 -0.61 38.20 -12.14
C GLN A 323 -0.85 39.46 -12.97
N VAL A 324 -1.52 39.34 -14.12
CA VAL A 324 -1.68 40.46 -15.06
C VAL A 324 -2.53 41.57 -14.44
N SER A 325 -1.96 42.78 -14.38
CA SER A 325 -2.63 44.03 -13.97
C SER A 325 -3.49 44.63 -15.11
N PRO A 326 -4.39 45.59 -14.84
CA PRO A 326 -5.30 46.15 -15.84
C PRO A 326 -4.53 46.79 -17.00
N SER A 327 -5.01 46.59 -18.23
CA SER A 327 -4.37 47.19 -19.41
C SER A 327 -4.79 48.66 -19.55
N ALA A 328 -3.84 49.60 -19.40
CA ALA A 328 -4.06 51.04 -19.57
C ALA A 328 -4.25 51.49 -21.05
N VAL A 329 -4.74 50.62 -21.94
CA VAL A 329 -4.80 50.89 -23.37
C VAL A 329 -5.87 51.95 -23.66
N GLY A 330 -5.42 53.12 -24.12
CA GLY A 330 -6.31 54.22 -24.54
C GLY A 330 -6.76 55.17 -23.42
N VAL A 331 -6.19 55.06 -22.21
CA VAL A 331 -6.49 55.99 -21.10
C VAL A 331 -5.64 57.25 -21.22
N ASP A 332 -6.30 58.41 -21.25
CA ASP A 332 -5.64 59.72 -21.29
C ASP A 332 -5.23 60.15 -19.87
N GLN A 333 -3.93 60.04 -19.58
CA GLN A 333 -3.36 60.42 -18.29
C GLN A 333 -3.59 61.89 -17.94
N GLN A 334 -3.71 62.78 -18.93
CA GLN A 334 -3.96 64.20 -18.67
C GLN A 334 -5.37 64.39 -18.11
N LYS A 335 -6.37 63.66 -18.64
CA LYS A 335 -7.73 63.67 -18.08
C LYS A 335 -7.77 63.13 -16.65
N LEU A 336 -7.00 62.08 -16.35
CA LEU A 336 -6.89 61.56 -14.99
C LEU A 336 -6.29 62.61 -14.03
N ARG A 337 -5.26 63.34 -14.47
CA ARG A 337 -4.66 64.44 -13.71
C ARG A 337 -5.65 65.56 -13.43
N ASP A 338 -6.40 65.96 -14.44
CA ASP A 338 -7.39 67.03 -14.32
C ASP A 338 -8.51 66.62 -13.32
N LEU A 339 -9.00 65.37 -13.42
CA LEU A 339 -10.00 64.82 -12.50
C LEU A 339 -9.48 64.67 -11.07
N ALA A 340 -8.27 64.13 -10.88
CA ALA A 340 -7.67 63.99 -9.56
C ALA A 340 -7.40 65.35 -8.91
N THR A 341 -7.02 66.36 -9.68
CA THR A 341 -6.85 67.74 -9.18
C THR A 341 -8.18 68.38 -8.79
N MET A 342 -9.26 68.06 -9.51
CA MET A 342 -10.59 68.63 -9.25
C MET A 342 -11.28 67.98 -8.04
N TYR A 343 -11.24 66.64 -7.93
CA TYR A 343 -12.05 65.89 -6.99
C TYR A 343 -11.28 65.26 -5.82
N LEU A 344 -9.96 65.12 -5.94
CA LEU A 344 -9.09 64.45 -4.94
C LEU A 344 -7.92 65.35 -4.52
N PHE A 345 -8.18 66.66 -4.40
CA PHE A 345 -7.14 67.68 -4.15
C PHE A 345 -6.50 67.56 -2.76
N ASP A 346 -7.19 66.96 -1.81
CA ASP A 346 -6.80 66.76 -0.41
C ASP A 346 -6.37 65.31 -0.08
N ASP A 347 -6.37 64.39 -1.06
CA ASP A 347 -5.87 63.03 -0.87
C ASP A 347 -4.33 63.02 -0.82
N PRO A 348 -3.70 62.59 0.28
CA PRO A 348 -2.24 62.53 0.40
C PRO A 348 -1.59 61.56 -0.61
N TYR A 349 -2.36 60.62 -1.17
CA TYR A 349 -1.90 59.61 -2.14
C TYR A 349 -2.42 59.89 -3.56
N ARG A 350 -2.69 61.16 -3.89
CA ARG A 350 -3.24 61.58 -5.19
C ARG A 350 -2.49 61.02 -6.40
N GLU A 351 -1.16 60.92 -6.33
CA GLU A 351 -0.32 60.42 -7.42
C GLU A 351 -0.66 58.97 -7.83
N SER A 352 -1.10 58.13 -6.89
CA SER A 352 -1.52 56.74 -7.18
C SER A 352 -2.73 56.70 -8.11
N TRP A 353 -3.61 57.70 -8.07
CA TRP A 353 -4.79 57.80 -8.94
C TRP A 353 -4.44 58.14 -10.40
N LEU A 354 -3.22 58.60 -10.64
CA LEU A 354 -2.73 58.98 -11.97
C LEU A 354 -2.11 57.81 -12.72
N ASP A 355 -1.87 56.69 -12.04
CA ASP A 355 -1.32 55.48 -12.64
C ASP A 355 -2.46 54.53 -13.08
N PRO A 356 -2.81 54.49 -14.37
CA PRO A 356 -3.83 53.58 -14.88
C PRO A 356 -3.43 52.09 -14.82
N LYS A 357 -2.20 51.76 -14.40
CA LYS A 357 -1.77 50.39 -14.14
C LYS A 357 -1.92 49.97 -12.67
N CYS A 358 -2.17 50.92 -11.76
CA CYS A 358 -2.40 50.62 -10.35
C CYS A 358 -3.73 49.87 -10.21
N SER A 359 -3.67 48.64 -9.71
CA SER A 359 -4.87 47.84 -9.49
C SER A 359 -5.56 48.23 -8.18
N TYR A 360 -6.83 47.83 -8.06
CA TYR A 360 -7.56 47.99 -6.82
C TYR A 360 -6.93 47.20 -5.67
N PHE A 361 -6.35 46.04 -5.96
CA PHE A 361 -5.60 45.24 -5.00
C PHE A 361 -4.37 45.99 -4.46
N ASP A 362 -3.59 46.63 -5.35
CA ASP A 362 -2.41 47.42 -4.95
C ASP A 362 -2.82 48.59 -4.04
N ALA A 363 -3.89 49.30 -4.42
CA ALA A 363 -4.43 50.42 -3.64
C ALA A 363 -4.96 49.98 -2.27
N ALA A 364 -5.63 48.82 -2.20
CA ALA A 364 -6.12 48.26 -0.95
C ALA A 364 -4.95 47.85 -0.03
N ASN A 365 -3.94 47.17 -0.57
CA ASN A 365 -2.75 46.75 0.17
C ASN A 365 -1.99 47.97 0.72
N MET A 366 -1.80 49.00 -0.11
CA MET A 366 -1.13 50.26 0.27
C MET A 366 -1.88 51.00 1.39
N ARG A 367 -3.22 51.09 1.32
CA ARG A 367 -4.02 51.94 2.23
C ARG A 367 -4.38 51.26 3.54
N PHE A 368 -4.63 49.95 3.53
CA PHE A 368 -5.18 49.23 4.68
C PHE A 368 -4.19 48.23 5.32
N GLY A 369 -3.19 47.76 4.56
CA GLY A 369 -2.25 46.73 5.02
C GLY A 369 -2.94 45.40 5.35
N GLY A 370 -2.23 44.52 6.09
CA GLY A 370 -2.81 43.27 6.60
C GLY A 370 -3.04 42.17 5.56
N ARG A 371 -2.22 42.10 4.50
CA ARG A 371 -2.28 41.06 3.47
C ARG A 371 -2.17 39.66 4.10
N ILE A 372 -3.20 38.84 3.90
CA ILE A 372 -3.16 37.41 4.22
C ILE A 372 -2.80 36.66 2.93
N THR A 373 -1.63 36.04 2.91
CA THR A 373 -1.16 35.27 1.74
C THR A 373 -1.53 33.81 1.89
N LEU A 374 -2.18 33.25 0.87
CA LEU A 374 -2.40 31.80 0.76
C LEU A 374 -1.16 31.16 0.14
N THR A 375 -0.54 30.21 0.84
CA THR A 375 0.73 29.59 0.41
C THR A 375 0.54 28.22 -0.24
N GLU A 376 -0.53 27.49 0.04
CA GLU A 376 -0.80 26.19 -0.58
C GLU A 376 -1.21 26.33 -2.05
N HIS A 377 -0.48 25.65 -2.93
CA HIS A 377 -0.72 25.63 -4.36
C HIS A 377 -1.20 24.25 -4.83
N ARG A 378 -2.49 24.16 -5.18
CA ARG A 378 -3.13 22.86 -5.52
C ARG A 378 -3.16 22.55 -7.02
N ARG A 379 -2.72 23.47 -7.88
CA ARG A 379 -2.91 23.38 -9.33
C ARG A 379 -1.79 22.67 -10.06
N CYS A 380 -0.56 23.17 -9.95
CA CYS A 380 0.58 22.71 -10.76
C CYS A 380 1.42 21.68 -10.00
N VAL A 381 2.08 20.81 -10.75
CA VAL A 381 3.19 19.99 -10.23
C VAL A 381 4.37 20.88 -9.78
N PRO A 382 5.22 20.40 -8.84
CA PRO A 382 6.29 21.19 -8.22
C PRO A 382 7.25 21.83 -9.22
N GLU A 383 7.57 21.11 -10.29
CA GLU A 383 8.47 21.57 -11.34
C GLU A 383 7.92 22.77 -12.09
N ILE A 384 6.61 22.83 -12.32
CA ILE A 384 5.99 23.93 -13.06
C ILE A 384 5.87 25.17 -12.16
N ILE A 385 5.31 25.02 -10.95
CA ILE A 385 5.15 26.17 -10.03
C ILE A 385 6.50 26.68 -9.51
N GLY A 386 7.53 25.84 -9.50
CA GLY A 386 8.86 26.21 -9.05
C GLY A 386 9.48 27.35 -9.88
N PHE A 387 9.12 27.46 -11.17
CA PHE A 387 9.50 28.62 -11.98
C PHE A 387 8.86 29.90 -11.42
N SER A 388 7.54 29.90 -11.27
CA SER A 388 6.76 31.03 -10.73
C SER A 388 7.24 31.46 -9.34
N ASN A 389 7.57 30.51 -8.46
CA ASN A 389 8.18 30.79 -7.16
C ASN A 389 9.47 31.60 -7.31
N ARG A 390 10.42 31.10 -8.11
CA ARG A 390 11.73 31.74 -8.34
C ARG A 390 11.60 33.17 -8.86
N ILE A 391 10.70 33.41 -9.81
CA ILE A 391 10.63 34.69 -10.53
C ILE A 391 9.67 35.71 -9.93
N ALA A 392 8.62 35.28 -9.22
CA ALA A 392 7.51 36.16 -8.82
C ALA A 392 7.25 36.23 -7.31
N TYR A 393 7.42 35.13 -6.57
CA TYR A 393 7.03 35.05 -5.16
C TYR A 393 8.23 35.09 -4.19
N GLU A 394 9.31 34.36 -4.45
CA GLU A 394 10.50 34.29 -3.59
C GLU A 394 11.20 35.65 -3.39
N PRO A 395 11.25 36.56 -4.38
CA PRO A 395 11.77 37.92 -4.15
C PRO A 395 11.05 38.71 -3.04
N GLU A 396 9.81 38.33 -2.69
CA GLU A 396 9.05 38.91 -1.58
C GLU A 396 9.07 38.06 -0.30
N GLY A 397 9.90 37.02 -0.25
CA GLY A 397 9.92 36.06 0.86
C GLY A 397 8.68 35.17 0.93
N ILE A 398 7.93 35.05 -0.17
CA ILE A 398 6.76 34.17 -0.28
C ILE A 398 7.15 32.94 -1.10
N ARG A 399 6.71 31.76 -0.66
CA ARG A 399 6.87 30.53 -1.44
C ARG A 399 5.55 29.80 -1.51
N LEU A 400 5.08 29.55 -2.73
CA LEU A 400 3.92 28.72 -2.99
C LEU A 400 4.31 27.25 -2.87
N ILE A 401 3.57 26.51 -2.08
CA ILE A 401 3.90 25.14 -1.72
C ILE A 401 3.01 24.20 -2.54
N PRO A 402 3.57 23.45 -3.51
CA PRO A 402 2.79 22.54 -4.32
C PRO A 402 2.26 21.38 -3.48
N VAL A 403 0.95 21.17 -3.53
CA VAL A 403 0.25 20.09 -2.80
C VAL A 403 -0.53 19.17 -3.74
N ARG A 404 -0.30 19.29 -5.06
CA ARG A 404 -0.86 18.38 -6.06
C ARG A 404 -0.21 17.00 -5.90
N GLN A 405 -1.02 15.95 -5.89
CA GLN A 405 -0.55 14.55 -5.91
C GLN A 405 -0.25 14.09 -7.33
N PHE A 406 0.79 13.27 -7.50
CA PHE A 406 1.17 12.65 -8.78
C PHE A 406 1.91 11.33 -8.53
N GLY A 407 1.75 10.36 -9.44
CA GLY A 407 2.44 9.07 -9.43
C GLY A 407 3.73 9.05 -10.26
N ALA A 408 4.40 7.91 -10.29
CA ALA A 408 5.63 7.69 -11.06
C ALA A 408 5.41 7.68 -12.59
N ASP A 409 4.23 7.26 -13.06
CA ASP A 409 3.87 7.25 -14.49
C ASP A 409 3.39 8.62 -15.00
N ARG A 410 3.65 9.69 -14.24
CA ARG A 410 3.25 11.03 -14.65
C ARG A 410 3.98 11.45 -15.94
N LEU A 411 3.31 12.28 -16.72
CA LEU A 411 3.95 12.96 -17.85
C LEU A 411 5.14 13.78 -17.36
N ASP A 412 6.19 13.83 -18.18
CA ASP A 412 7.34 14.70 -17.92
C ASP A 412 6.87 16.15 -17.74
N PRO A 413 7.08 16.78 -16.58
CA PRO A 413 6.46 18.08 -16.27
C PRO A 413 6.84 19.21 -17.20
N ILE A 414 8.07 19.19 -17.73
CA ILE A 414 8.60 20.23 -18.59
C ILE A 414 9.24 19.60 -19.81
N LYS A 415 8.79 20.02 -21.00
CA LYS A 415 9.36 19.63 -22.29
C LYS A 415 9.84 20.89 -23.01
N VAL A 416 11.12 20.93 -23.37
CA VAL A 416 11.70 22.06 -24.09
C VAL A 416 12.02 21.63 -25.52
N VAL A 417 11.53 22.39 -26.49
CA VAL A 417 11.71 22.10 -27.92
C VAL A 417 12.41 23.27 -28.59
N TYR A 418 13.65 23.04 -29.00
CA TYR A 418 14.44 24.01 -29.76
C TYR A 418 14.25 23.79 -31.27
N LEU A 419 13.87 24.86 -31.99
CA LEU A 419 13.66 24.85 -33.43
C LEU A 419 14.66 25.78 -34.12
N GLU A 420 15.80 25.23 -34.54
CA GLU A 420 16.92 25.99 -35.10
C GLU A 420 16.54 26.83 -36.34
N ASN A 421 15.61 26.33 -37.16
CA ASN A 421 15.17 27.00 -38.39
C ASN A 421 14.03 28.01 -38.19
N GLY A 422 13.59 28.25 -36.95
CA GLY A 422 12.48 29.15 -36.68
C GLY A 422 12.87 30.64 -36.76
N TYR A 423 11.96 31.46 -37.27
CA TYR A 423 12.19 32.89 -37.45
C TYR A 423 10.95 33.72 -37.11
N GLU A 424 11.18 34.97 -36.69
CA GLU A 424 10.09 35.93 -36.48
C GLU A 424 9.72 36.60 -37.81
N SER A 425 8.49 36.41 -38.23
CA SER A 425 7.89 37.12 -39.36
C SER A 425 7.50 38.56 -38.98
N PRO A 426 7.36 39.50 -39.94
CA PRO A 426 7.02 40.91 -39.66
C PRO A 426 5.75 41.12 -38.80
N ASN A 427 4.84 40.16 -38.83
CA ASN A 427 3.60 40.16 -38.06
C ASN A 427 3.78 39.65 -36.61
N LYS A 428 5.02 39.49 -36.13
CA LYS A 428 5.35 38.91 -34.82
C LYS A 428 4.77 37.49 -34.68
N THR A 429 4.98 36.69 -35.71
CA THR A 429 4.57 35.27 -35.77
C THR A 429 5.74 34.41 -36.19
N ASN A 430 5.75 33.15 -35.78
CA ASN A 430 6.77 32.17 -36.15
C ASN A 430 6.08 30.92 -36.67
N LEU A 431 6.20 30.70 -37.98
CA LEU A 431 5.50 29.63 -38.66
C LEU A 431 6.03 28.24 -38.25
N VAL A 432 7.33 28.13 -38.03
CA VAL A 432 8.00 26.88 -37.65
C VAL A 432 7.57 26.44 -36.25
N GLU A 433 7.51 27.37 -35.29
CA GLU A 433 6.94 27.09 -33.96
C GLU A 433 5.46 26.70 -34.05
N ALA A 434 4.67 27.40 -34.87
CA ALA A 434 3.26 27.11 -35.01
C ALA A 434 2.99 25.70 -35.57
N GLU A 435 3.75 25.30 -36.59
CA GLU A 435 3.63 23.97 -37.20
C GLU A 435 4.10 22.86 -36.26
N ALA A 436 5.19 23.09 -35.52
CA ALA A 436 5.67 22.14 -34.52
C ALA A 436 4.67 21.94 -33.37
N ILE A 437 4.02 23.02 -32.90
CA ILE A 437 2.98 22.93 -31.86
C ILE A 437 1.76 22.17 -32.38
N VAL A 438 1.29 22.47 -33.60
CA VAL A 438 0.15 21.78 -34.21
C VAL A 438 0.43 20.28 -34.33
N SER A 439 1.60 19.92 -34.87
CA SER A 439 2.03 18.52 -35.02
C SER A 439 2.14 17.82 -33.66
N GLN A 440 2.70 18.47 -32.64
CA GLN A 440 2.79 17.88 -31.31
C GLN A 440 1.41 17.68 -30.68
N ILE A 441 0.48 18.62 -30.84
CA ILE A 441 -0.89 18.47 -30.34
C ILE A 441 -1.57 17.28 -31.01
N GLN A 442 -1.41 17.09 -32.33
CA GLN A 442 -1.93 15.92 -33.02
C GLN A 442 -1.36 14.60 -32.46
N GLN A 443 -0.05 14.55 -32.23
CA GLN A 443 0.58 13.38 -31.58
C GLN A 443 0.02 13.14 -30.17
N CYS A 444 -0.18 14.19 -29.38
CA CYS A 444 -0.80 14.07 -28.06
C CYS A 444 -2.28 13.65 -28.13
N LEU A 445 -3.00 13.93 -29.21
CA LEU A 445 -4.37 13.45 -29.38
C LEU A 445 -4.43 11.94 -29.63
N GLU A 446 -3.40 11.37 -30.26
CA GLU A 446 -3.28 9.95 -30.60
C GLU A 446 -2.63 9.13 -29.47
N ASP A 447 -1.84 9.75 -28.60
CA ASP A 447 -1.12 9.08 -27.52
C ASP A 447 -2.05 8.75 -26.32
N PRO A 448 -2.19 7.47 -25.92
CA PRO A 448 -3.02 7.05 -24.79
C PRO A 448 -2.68 7.73 -23.46
N ARG A 449 -1.42 8.17 -23.26
CA ARG A 449 -0.99 8.85 -22.02
C ARG A 449 -1.66 10.20 -21.81
N TYR A 450 -2.21 10.80 -22.86
CA TYR A 450 -2.90 12.08 -22.85
C TYR A 450 -4.43 11.93 -22.87
N ALA A 451 -4.95 10.71 -22.72
CA ALA A 451 -6.39 10.45 -22.76
C ALA A 451 -7.14 11.27 -21.70
N GLY A 452 -8.09 12.09 -22.14
CA GLY A 452 -8.90 12.95 -21.28
C GLY A 452 -8.20 14.23 -20.79
N ALA A 453 -6.94 14.47 -21.19
CA ALA A 453 -6.22 15.69 -20.82
C ALA A 453 -6.73 16.91 -21.62
N THR A 454 -6.74 18.07 -20.97
CA THR A 454 -7.14 19.34 -21.58
C THR A 454 -5.93 20.10 -22.10
N PHE A 455 -6.07 20.80 -23.24
CA PHE A 455 -4.95 21.47 -23.93
C PHE A 455 -5.11 22.99 -24.02
N GLY A 456 -4.01 23.72 -23.86
CA GLY A 456 -3.96 25.17 -24.04
C GLY A 456 -2.69 25.64 -24.74
N VAL A 457 -2.82 26.62 -25.63
CA VAL A 457 -1.70 27.23 -26.34
C VAL A 457 -1.59 28.70 -25.94
N ILE A 458 -0.42 29.11 -25.43
CA ILE A 458 -0.12 30.50 -25.11
C ILE A 458 1.01 31.02 -25.98
N SER A 459 0.78 32.16 -26.63
CA SER A 459 1.85 32.97 -27.21
C SER A 459 2.42 33.95 -26.16
N LEU A 460 3.74 33.93 -25.98
CA LEU A 460 4.44 34.86 -25.09
C LEU A 460 4.68 36.23 -25.75
N LEU A 461 4.55 36.32 -27.08
CA LEU A 461 4.74 37.53 -27.88
C LEU A 461 3.46 37.94 -28.62
N GLY A 462 2.42 38.30 -27.86
CA GLY A 462 1.17 38.86 -28.39
C GLY A 462 0.27 37.83 -29.07
N ASN A 463 -0.96 38.26 -29.40
CA ASN A 463 -2.04 37.33 -29.77
C ASN A 463 -2.00 36.87 -31.26
N GLN A 464 -1.18 37.49 -32.13
CA GLN A 464 -1.15 37.10 -33.55
C GLN A 464 -0.64 35.67 -33.77
N GLN A 465 0.37 35.25 -33.02
CA GLN A 465 0.85 33.87 -33.07
C GLN A 465 -0.21 32.88 -32.59
N ALA A 466 -0.92 33.20 -31.50
CA ALA A 466 -1.96 32.33 -30.98
C ALA A 466 -3.08 32.12 -32.00
N LYS A 467 -3.51 33.19 -32.70
CA LYS A 467 -4.49 33.09 -33.79
C LYS A 467 -4.00 32.28 -34.98
N LEU A 468 -2.71 32.38 -35.32
CA LEU A 468 -2.11 31.57 -36.39
C LEU A 468 -2.17 30.08 -36.03
N ILE A 469 -1.82 29.73 -34.78
CA ILE A 469 -1.88 28.35 -34.29
C ILE A 469 -3.33 27.87 -34.22
N GLU A 470 -4.24 28.70 -33.71
CA GLU A 470 -5.67 28.40 -33.64
C GLU A 470 -6.25 28.06 -35.02
N ALA A 471 -5.97 28.89 -36.03
CA ALA A 471 -6.43 28.65 -37.40
C ALA A 471 -5.91 27.32 -37.96
N LYS A 472 -4.61 27.02 -37.77
CA LYS A 472 -4.03 25.74 -38.20
C LYS A 472 -4.61 24.55 -37.44
N LEU A 473 -4.91 24.70 -36.14
CA LEU A 473 -5.53 23.63 -35.35
C LEU A 473 -6.99 23.39 -35.76
N MET A 474 -7.74 24.41 -36.17
CA MET A 474 -9.10 24.24 -36.70
C MET A 474 -9.11 23.39 -37.99
N ASP A 475 -8.06 23.47 -38.80
CA ASP A 475 -7.91 22.62 -39.99
C ASP A 475 -7.43 21.20 -39.65
N ALA A 476 -6.74 21.02 -38.52
CA ALA A 476 -6.03 19.79 -38.16
C ALA A 476 -6.74 18.91 -37.10
N VAL A 477 -7.69 19.48 -36.35
CA VAL A 477 -8.39 18.85 -35.23
C VAL A 477 -9.89 18.92 -35.44
N THR A 478 -10.60 17.79 -35.21
CA THR A 478 -12.06 17.74 -35.37
C THR A 478 -12.77 18.60 -34.30
N PRO A 479 -13.98 19.15 -34.58
CA PRO A 479 -14.75 19.90 -33.59
C PRO A 479 -15.05 19.11 -32.31
N GLU A 480 -15.23 17.79 -32.42
CA GLU A 480 -15.47 16.88 -31.30
C GLU A 480 -14.23 16.81 -30.39
N GLN A 481 -13.04 16.57 -30.97
CA GLN A 481 -11.78 16.56 -30.21
C GLN A 481 -11.47 17.92 -29.60
N TRP A 482 -11.74 19.01 -30.33
CA TRP A 482 -11.55 20.37 -29.83
C TRP A 482 -12.36 20.60 -28.56
N SER A 483 -13.64 20.21 -28.57
CA SER A 483 -14.52 20.35 -27.40
C SER A 483 -14.15 19.39 -26.28
N GLU A 484 -13.83 18.13 -26.59
CA GLU A 484 -13.48 17.11 -25.58
C GLU A 484 -12.20 17.49 -24.81
N ARG A 485 -11.22 18.08 -25.50
CA ARG A 485 -9.94 18.50 -24.92
C ARG A 485 -9.97 19.95 -24.38
N GLU A 486 -11.13 20.60 -24.43
CA GLU A 486 -11.31 22.02 -24.12
C GLU A 486 -10.23 22.92 -24.74
N LEU A 487 -9.87 22.66 -25.99
CA LEU A 487 -8.70 23.28 -26.61
C LEU A 487 -8.90 24.79 -26.72
N ARG A 488 -7.88 25.54 -26.32
CA ARG A 488 -7.90 27.00 -26.37
C ARG A 488 -6.56 27.54 -26.84
N CYS A 489 -6.57 28.63 -27.59
CA CYS A 489 -5.38 29.39 -27.99
C CYS A 489 -5.56 30.86 -27.60
N GLY A 490 -4.49 31.50 -27.15
CA GLY A 490 -4.53 32.91 -26.75
C GLY A 490 -3.19 33.43 -26.25
N ASP A 491 -3.20 34.61 -25.65
CA ASP A 491 -2.07 35.11 -24.85
C ASP A 491 -2.25 34.80 -23.36
N ALA A 492 -1.30 35.21 -22.51
CA ALA A 492 -1.36 34.93 -21.08
C ALA A 492 -2.62 35.55 -20.41
N SER A 493 -3.13 36.69 -20.90
CA SER A 493 -4.34 37.31 -20.35
C SER A 493 -5.61 36.54 -20.75
N ASP A 494 -5.66 35.95 -21.95
CA ASP A 494 -6.81 35.14 -22.37
C ASP A 494 -7.02 33.90 -21.48
N PHE A 495 -5.96 33.38 -20.89
CA PHE A 495 -5.98 32.23 -19.97
C PHE A 495 -6.13 32.61 -18.49
N GLN A 496 -6.36 33.88 -18.17
CA GLN A 496 -6.57 34.29 -16.78
C GLN A 496 -7.86 33.66 -16.23
N GLY A 497 -7.79 33.11 -15.02
CA GLY A 497 -8.88 32.30 -14.42
C GLY A 497 -9.13 30.94 -15.09
N SER A 498 -8.36 30.58 -16.13
CA SER A 498 -8.44 29.28 -16.82
C SER A 498 -7.18 28.45 -16.56
N GLU A 499 -7.25 27.14 -16.72
CA GLU A 499 -6.14 26.21 -16.53
C GLU A 499 -6.32 24.99 -17.45
N ARG A 500 -5.22 24.31 -17.78
CA ARG A 500 -5.22 23.10 -18.62
C ARG A 500 -4.24 22.09 -18.07
N ASP A 501 -4.48 20.82 -18.37
CA ASP A 501 -3.57 19.75 -17.96
C ASP A 501 -2.22 19.91 -18.68
N ILE A 502 -2.27 20.21 -19.98
CA ILE A 502 -1.11 20.43 -20.84
C ILE A 502 -1.15 21.84 -21.45
N MET A 503 -0.06 22.59 -21.29
CA MET A 503 0.12 23.88 -21.94
C MET A 503 1.29 23.87 -22.94
N PHE A 504 1.09 24.52 -24.08
CA PHE A 504 2.08 24.73 -25.12
C PHE A 504 2.41 26.22 -25.20
N LEU A 505 3.64 26.60 -24.86
CA LEU A 505 4.13 27.96 -24.86
C LEU A 505 4.97 28.21 -26.12
N SER A 506 4.60 29.23 -26.91
CA SER A 506 5.39 29.69 -28.07
C SER A 506 6.11 30.99 -27.72
N MET A 507 7.45 30.99 -27.85
CA MET A 507 8.27 32.19 -27.62
C MET A 507 8.29 33.15 -28.80
N VAL A 508 8.03 32.67 -30.02
CA VAL A 508 7.94 33.38 -31.30
C VAL A 508 9.27 33.98 -31.78
N LYS A 509 10.06 34.55 -30.88
CA LYS A 509 11.27 35.30 -31.21
C LYS A 509 12.34 34.37 -31.81
N GLY A 510 12.85 34.75 -32.98
CA GLY A 510 14.03 34.16 -33.61
C GLY A 510 15.26 35.07 -33.53
N VAL A 511 16.43 34.54 -33.86
CA VAL A 511 17.67 35.33 -33.99
C VAL A 511 17.65 36.08 -35.32
N GLU A 512 17.78 37.41 -35.27
CA GLU A 512 18.04 38.23 -36.46
C GLU A 512 19.52 38.66 -36.47
N GLU A 513 20.22 38.38 -37.57
CA GLU A 513 21.62 38.79 -37.73
C GLU A 513 21.77 40.32 -37.57
N GLY A 514 22.65 40.74 -36.65
CA GLY A 514 23.01 42.14 -36.44
C GLY A 514 22.06 42.97 -35.56
N LYS A 515 20.93 42.42 -35.07
CA LYS A 515 20.03 43.13 -34.13
C LYS A 515 20.11 42.55 -32.72
N ARG A 516 20.44 43.40 -31.74
CA ARG A 516 20.32 43.04 -30.32
C ARG A 516 18.86 42.94 -29.92
N MET A 517 18.51 41.84 -29.24
CA MET A 517 17.19 41.66 -28.65
C MET A 517 17.03 42.58 -27.44
N ALA A 518 15.90 43.29 -27.37
CA ALA A 518 15.55 44.06 -26.18
C ALA A 518 15.28 43.10 -25.01
N ALA A 519 15.82 43.41 -23.83
CA ALA A 519 15.66 42.58 -22.66
C ALA A 519 14.24 42.70 -22.07
N LEU A 520 13.61 41.58 -21.74
CA LEU A 520 12.28 41.54 -21.12
C LEU A 520 12.38 41.48 -19.59
N THR A 521 12.74 42.60 -18.95
CA THR A 521 12.96 42.68 -17.48
C THR A 521 11.86 43.43 -16.71
N MET A 522 10.95 44.12 -17.40
CA MET A 522 9.88 44.89 -16.75
C MET A 522 8.88 43.99 -16.00
N PRO A 523 8.26 44.46 -14.90
CA PRO A 523 7.32 43.66 -14.09
C PRO A 523 6.16 43.03 -14.88
N GLN A 524 5.64 43.74 -15.88
CA GLN A 524 4.59 43.24 -16.79
C GLN A 524 4.98 41.96 -17.55
N TYR A 525 6.29 41.75 -17.81
CA TYR A 525 6.78 40.51 -18.42
C TYR A 525 6.90 39.39 -17.38
N VAL A 526 7.33 39.70 -16.16
CA VAL A 526 7.32 38.74 -15.03
C VAL A 526 5.89 38.23 -14.81
N GLN A 527 4.91 39.13 -14.72
CA GLN A 527 3.48 38.78 -14.58
C GLN A 527 2.98 37.91 -15.74
N ARG A 528 3.31 38.27 -16.99
CA ARG A 528 2.92 37.48 -18.17
C ARG A 528 3.47 36.06 -18.13
N TYR A 529 4.75 35.90 -17.80
CA TYR A 529 5.41 34.60 -17.75
C TYR A 529 4.97 33.78 -16.54
N ASN A 530 4.78 34.42 -15.37
CA ASN A 530 4.20 33.78 -14.19
C ASN A 530 2.81 33.21 -14.52
N VAL A 531 1.97 34.03 -15.16
CA VAL A 531 0.64 33.61 -15.59
C VAL A 531 0.75 32.49 -16.59
N ALA A 532 1.54 32.61 -17.66
CA ALA A 532 1.64 31.60 -18.71
C ALA A 532 2.11 30.23 -18.18
N ALA A 533 3.14 30.20 -17.33
CA ALA A 533 3.67 28.96 -16.77
C ALA A 533 2.68 28.31 -15.79
N SER A 534 2.04 29.09 -14.91
CA SER A 534 1.11 28.59 -13.88
C SER A 534 -0.27 28.15 -14.41
N ARG A 535 -0.50 28.14 -15.74
CA ARG A 535 -1.71 27.56 -16.35
C ARG A 535 -1.62 26.06 -16.59
N ALA A 536 -0.39 25.51 -16.60
CA ALA A 536 -0.15 24.08 -16.81
C ALA A 536 -0.29 23.33 -15.48
N LYS A 537 -1.14 22.30 -15.45
CA LYS A 537 -1.26 21.45 -14.25
C LYS A 537 -0.19 20.37 -14.22
N ASP A 538 -0.09 19.60 -15.30
CA ASP A 538 0.69 18.36 -15.35
C ASP A 538 1.90 18.47 -16.28
N GLN A 539 1.79 19.19 -17.41
CA GLN A 539 2.91 19.34 -18.35
C GLN A 539 2.92 20.71 -19.06
N MET A 540 4.12 21.27 -19.19
CA MET A 540 4.39 22.50 -19.92
C MET A 540 5.41 22.24 -21.05
N TRP A 541 4.98 22.44 -22.29
CA TRP A 541 5.84 22.47 -23.46
C TRP A 541 6.31 23.90 -23.75
N VAL A 542 7.61 24.09 -23.96
CA VAL A 542 8.20 25.40 -24.27
C VAL A 542 8.92 25.32 -25.61
N TYR A 543 8.36 26.01 -26.61
CA TYR A 543 8.92 26.11 -27.96
C TYR A 543 9.70 27.40 -28.10
N HIS A 544 10.93 27.28 -28.60
CA HIS A 544 11.77 28.43 -28.85
C HIS A 544 12.63 28.23 -30.11
N SER A 545 12.83 29.33 -30.86
CA SER A 545 13.65 29.35 -32.06
C SER A 545 14.96 30.13 -31.90
N MET A 546 15.26 30.54 -30.68
CA MET A 546 16.47 31.27 -30.32
C MET A 546 17.29 30.44 -29.33
N PRO A 547 18.61 30.26 -29.54
CA PRO A 547 19.44 29.56 -28.58
C PRO A 547 19.51 30.36 -27.28
N ARG A 548 19.57 29.66 -26.15
CA ARG A 548 19.64 30.29 -24.81
C ARG A 548 20.84 31.21 -24.70
N GLU A 549 21.94 30.85 -25.34
CA GLU A 549 23.22 31.56 -25.37
C GLU A 549 23.14 32.90 -26.12
N ALA A 550 22.15 33.10 -26.98
CA ALA A 550 21.91 34.39 -27.64
C ALA A 550 21.30 35.44 -26.69
N LEU A 551 20.79 35.03 -25.52
CA LEU A 551 20.23 35.91 -24.51
C LEU A 551 21.32 36.29 -23.50
N THR A 552 22.04 37.39 -23.78
CA THR A 552 23.17 37.82 -22.94
C THR A 552 22.76 38.43 -21.59
N ASN A 553 21.50 38.81 -21.42
CA ASN A 553 20.99 39.33 -20.15
C ASN A 553 20.29 38.19 -19.38
N HIS A 554 20.88 37.79 -18.26
CA HIS A 554 20.35 36.74 -17.39
C HIS A 554 19.05 37.15 -16.68
N GLU A 555 18.74 38.44 -16.58
CA GLU A 555 17.47 38.95 -16.03
C GLU A 555 16.32 38.90 -17.05
N ASP A 556 16.59 38.59 -18.32
CA ASP A 556 15.55 38.47 -19.34
C ASP A 556 14.61 37.30 -19.01
N MET A 557 13.29 37.54 -19.01
CA MET A 557 12.31 36.49 -18.73
C MET A 557 12.41 35.27 -19.64
N ARG A 558 12.85 35.45 -20.89
CA ARG A 558 13.11 34.33 -21.80
C ARG A 558 14.29 33.49 -21.33
N PHE A 559 15.37 34.14 -20.88
CA PHE A 559 16.53 33.45 -20.34
C PHE A 559 16.14 32.71 -19.07
N GLN A 560 15.45 33.38 -18.13
CA GLN A 560 15.02 32.77 -16.86
C GLN A 560 14.13 31.55 -17.08
N LEU A 561 13.17 31.61 -18.02
CA LEU A 561 12.31 30.46 -18.33
C LEU A 561 13.12 29.31 -18.93
N LEU A 562 13.95 29.57 -19.94
CA LEU A 562 14.75 28.53 -20.59
C LEU A 562 15.76 27.90 -19.63
N ASP A 563 16.50 28.72 -18.87
CA ASP A 563 17.46 28.27 -17.86
C ASP A 563 16.79 27.35 -16.82
N TYR A 564 15.63 27.76 -16.32
CA TYR A 564 14.87 26.95 -15.39
C TYR A 564 14.40 25.63 -16.03
N CYS A 565 13.81 25.69 -17.22
CA CYS A 565 13.25 24.52 -17.90
C CYS A 565 14.32 23.50 -18.30
N TYR A 566 15.45 23.95 -18.86
CA TYR A 566 16.60 23.07 -19.15
C TYR A 566 17.20 22.48 -17.87
N GLY A 567 17.31 23.27 -16.80
CA GLY A 567 17.78 22.78 -15.51
C GLY A 567 16.87 21.71 -14.89
N VAL A 568 15.55 21.87 -15.00
CA VAL A 568 14.59 20.83 -14.58
C VAL A 568 14.70 19.59 -15.46
N ALA A 569 14.70 19.75 -16.79
CA ALA A 569 14.78 18.62 -17.72
C ALA A 569 16.05 17.77 -17.49
N GLN A 570 17.18 18.41 -17.19
CA GLN A 570 18.43 17.74 -16.82
C GLN A 570 18.37 17.07 -15.45
N ARG A 571 17.75 17.70 -14.44
CA ARG A 571 17.59 17.10 -13.11
C ARG A 571 16.67 15.88 -13.13
N VAL A 572 15.59 15.91 -13.91
CA VAL A 572 14.69 14.76 -14.07
C VAL A 572 15.43 13.59 -14.74
N HIS A 573 16.24 13.86 -15.78
CA HIS A 573 17.10 12.82 -16.37
C HIS A 573 18.14 12.28 -15.37
N ASN A 574 18.80 13.14 -14.60
CA ASN A 574 19.83 12.72 -13.65
C ASN A 574 19.26 12.07 -12.36
N GLN A 575 18.02 12.37 -11.97
CA GLN A 575 17.35 11.71 -10.83
C GLN A 575 16.94 10.27 -11.19
N ILE A 576 16.63 10.00 -12.45
CA ILE A 576 16.41 8.63 -12.94
C ILE A 576 17.72 7.83 -12.86
N ASP A 577 18.87 8.45 -13.19
CA ASP A 577 20.21 7.82 -13.09
C ASP A 577 20.79 7.78 -11.66
N GLY A 578 20.29 8.60 -10.73
CA GLY A 578 20.79 8.75 -9.36
C GLY A 578 20.02 7.98 -8.30
N THR A 579 19.02 7.18 -8.68
CA THR A 579 18.22 6.40 -7.73
C THR A 579 19.11 5.30 -7.17
N VAL A 580 19.43 5.36 -5.87
CA VAL A 580 20.08 4.26 -5.14
C VAL A 580 19.11 3.08 -5.11
N MET A 581 19.10 2.30 -6.20
CA MET A 581 18.34 1.05 -6.33
C MET A 581 19.10 -0.14 -5.74
N SER A 582 20.21 0.12 -5.04
CA SER A 582 21.01 -0.92 -4.40
C SER A 582 20.71 -0.96 -2.92
N ALA A 583 20.48 -2.16 -2.40
CA ALA A 583 20.47 -2.41 -0.96
C ALA A 583 21.73 -1.81 -0.31
N VAL A 584 21.55 -1.25 0.88
CA VAL A 584 22.63 -0.69 1.71
C VAL A 584 23.01 -1.68 2.82
N PRO A 585 24.23 -1.65 3.38
CA PRO A 585 24.60 -2.51 4.51
C PRO A 585 23.65 -2.37 5.72
N GLU A 586 23.22 -3.48 6.32
CA GLU A 586 22.28 -3.47 7.47
C GLU A 586 22.95 -3.17 8.84
N ASP A 587 24.27 -3.26 8.90
CA ASP A 587 25.05 -3.17 10.15
C ASP A 587 25.96 -1.93 10.22
N ALA A 588 25.95 -1.11 9.17
CA ALA A 588 26.73 0.13 9.10
C ALA A 588 25.82 1.29 8.70
N PRO A 589 25.86 2.44 9.42
CA PRO A 589 25.12 3.63 9.03
C PRO A 589 25.62 4.18 7.69
N VAL A 590 24.68 4.54 6.82
CA VAL A 590 24.91 5.08 5.49
C VAL A 590 24.02 6.32 5.32
N GLU A 591 24.62 7.41 4.87
CA GLU A 591 23.85 8.61 4.49
C GLU A 591 22.95 8.29 3.28
N PRO A 592 21.68 8.75 3.25
CA PRO A 592 21.13 9.82 4.08
C PRO A 592 20.33 9.37 5.32
N PHE A 593 20.30 8.08 5.69
CA PHE A 593 19.42 7.54 6.74
C PHE A 593 19.80 8.02 8.14
N ASP A 594 18.79 8.31 8.99
CA ASP A 594 19.02 8.78 10.35
C ASP A 594 19.20 7.60 11.34
N SER A 595 18.76 6.39 10.96
CA SER A 595 18.88 5.19 11.80
C SER A 595 19.12 3.87 11.01
N LEU A 596 19.70 2.87 11.68
CA LEU A 596 19.81 1.50 11.13
C LEU A 596 18.43 0.84 10.94
N PHE A 597 17.44 1.24 11.72
CA PHE A 597 16.07 0.77 11.58
C PHE A 597 15.46 1.19 10.24
N GLU A 598 15.57 2.49 9.88
CA GLU A 598 15.15 2.98 8.57
C GLU A 598 15.84 2.23 7.43
N GLN A 599 17.15 2.01 7.53
CA GLN A 599 17.92 1.26 6.52
C GLN A 599 17.39 -0.16 6.33
N ARG A 600 17.09 -0.86 7.42
CA ARG A 600 16.58 -2.23 7.37
C ARG A 600 15.19 -2.27 6.74
N VAL A 601 14.32 -1.33 7.10
CA VAL A 601 13.00 -1.19 6.45
C VAL A 601 13.16 -0.90 4.96
N PHE A 602 14.01 0.07 4.59
CA PHE A 602 14.31 0.44 3.21
C PHE A 602 14.77 -0.78 2.40
N ASN A 603 15.74 -1.54 2.90
CA ASN A 603 16.24 -2.74 2.24
C ASN A 603 15.11 -3.75 1.97
N ARG A 604 14.20 -3.98 2.93
CA ARG A 604 13.08 -4.91 2.70
C ARG A 604 12.10 -4.44 1.64
N ILE A 605 11.92 -3.13 1.48
CA ILE A 605 11.06 -2.57 0.43
C ILE A 605 11.74 -2.65 -0.94
N ILE A 606 13.05 -2.36 -1.00
CA ILE A 606 13.86 -2.50 -2.22
C ILE A 606 13.94 -3.97 -2.66
N ASP A 607 14.22 -4.91 -1.75
CA ASP A 607 14.28 -6.35 -2.01
C ASP A 607 12.97 -6.88 -2.61
N ARG A 608 11.85 -6.21 -2.30
CA ARG A 608 10.52 -6.55 -2.80
C ARG A 608 10.25 -5.98 -4.21
N GLY A 609 11.11 -5.09 -4.71
CA GLY A 609 11.06 -4.52 -6.07
C GLY A 609 10.39 -3.15 -6.17
N TYR A 610 10.21 -2.44 -5.05
CA TYR A 610 9.60 -1.10 -5.05
C TYR A 610 10.65 0.00 -5.20
N SER A 611 10.22 1.14 -5.76
CA SER A 611 11.03 2.35 -5.81
C SER A 611 10.84 3.15 -4.53
N VAL A 612 11.94 3.46 -3.83
CA VAL A 612 11.91 4.15 -2.54
C VAL A 612 12.88 5.32 -2.54
N LEU A 613 12.42 6.46 -2.04
CA LEU A 613 13.23 7.66 -1.81
C LEU A 613 13.39 7.87 -0.31
N PRO A 614 14.61 7.76 0.26
CA PRO A 614 14.83 8.06 1.67
C PRO A 614 14.87 9.57 1.91
N GLN A 615 14.44 9.99 3.10
CA GLN A 615 14.65 11.31 3.70
C GLN A 615 14.16 12.47 2.81
N VAL A 616 12.87 12.46 2.51
CA VAL A 616 12.20 13.40 1.58
C VAL A 616 11.71 14.63 2.33
N ASP A 617 12.23 15.80 1.98
CA ASP A 617 11.74 17.08 2.48
C ASP A 617 10.40 17.48 1.83
N ALA A 618 9.35 17.62 2.64
CA ALA A 618 8.04 18.10 2.23
C ALA A 618 7.47 19.09 3.26
N LEU A 619 7.15 20.32 2.85
CA LEU A 619 6.52 21.33 3.72
C LEU A 619 7.30 21.70 5.01
N GLY A 620 8.64 21.56 5.00
CA GLY A 620 9.47 21.78 6.21
C GLY A 620 9.43 20.63 7.21
N TYR A 621 8.82 19.51 6.82
CA TYR A 621 8.88 18.22 7.48
C TYR A 621 9.75 17.29 6.64
N ARG A 622 10.54 16.45 7.31
CA ARG A 622 11.43 15.47 6.68
C ARG A 622 10.77 14.11 6.87
N ILE A 623 10.39 13.47 5.77
CA ILE A 623 9.74 12.16 5.74
C ILE A 623 10.83 11.10 5.63
N ASP A 624 10.81 10.09 6.51
CA ASP A 624 11.89 9.08 6.58
C ASP A 624 12.08 8.34 5.26
N MET A 625 11.00 7.92 4.61
CA MET A 625 11.06 7.40 3.24
C MET A 625 9.72 7.48 2.51
N VAL A 626 9.77 7.53 1.19
CA VAL A 626 8.59 7.57 0.32
C VAL A 626 8.68 6.47 -0.71
N VAL A 627 7.70 5.57 -0.71
CA VAL A 627 7.54 4.56 -1.77
C VAL A 627 6.75 5.19 -2.90
N THR A 628 7.29 5.09 -4.11
CA THR A 628 6.67 5.63 -5.32
C THR A 628 6.26 4.49 -6.25
N GLY A 629 5.08 4.62 -6.87
CA GLY A 629 4.63 3.72 -7.92
C GLY A 629 3.84 4.47 -8.99
N ALA A 630 3.49 3.77 -10.06
CA ALA A 630 2.82 4.29 -11.26
C ALA A 630 1.75 5.37 -10.96
N LYS A 631 0.83 5.07 -10.04
CA LYS A 631 -0.37 5.88 -9.78
C LYS A 631 -0.36 6.65 -8.45
N GLY A 632 0.71 6.55 -7.65
CA GLY A 632 0.73 7.20 -6.34
C GLY A 632 2.04 7.09 -5.57
N ARG A 633 2.02 7.63 -4.35
CA ARG A 633 3.12 7.57 -3.39
C ARG A 633 2.60 7.29 -1.99
N LEU A 634 3.38 6.61 -1.18
CA LEU A 634 3.12 6.35 0.23
C LEU A 634 4.31 6.83 1.04
N ALA A 635 4.09 7.75 1.98
CA ALA A 635 5.10 8.12 2.97
C ALA A 635 5.14 7.05 4.06
N ILE A 636 6.34 6.60 4.41
CA ILE A 636 6.58 5.65 5.49
C ILE A 636 7.36 6.40 6.57
N GLU A 637 6.86 6.30 7.79
CA GLU A 637 7.48 6.84 9.00
C GLU A 637 7.96 5.67 9.86
N CYS A 638 9.23 5.72 10.22
CA CYS A 638 9.94 4.77 11.05
C CYS A 638 9.98 5.30 12.48
N ASP A 639 8.96 4.97 13.26
CA ASP A 639 8.86 5.37 14.66
C ASP A 639 9.86 4.55 15.50
N GLY A 640 11.03 5.12 15.73
CA GLY A 640 12.10 4.56 16.56
C GLY A 640 11.85 4.68 18.07
N ASP A 641 12.74 4.07 18.86
CA ASP A 641 12.60 3.98 20.33
C ASP A 641 12.80 5.30 21.10
N PHE A 642 13.24 6.39 20.43
CA PHE A 642 13.50 7.68 21.08
C PHE A 642 12.22 8.52 21.23
N TRP A 643 11.62 8.47 22.42
CA TRP A 643 10.50 9.35 22.77
C TRP A 643 10.96 10.79 23.08
N HIS A 644 10.56 11.74 22.24
CA HIS A 644 10.93 13.16 22.37
C HIS A 644 9.96 13.99 23.23
N GLY A 645 8.96 13.37 23.86
CA GLY A 645 7.98 14.05 24.71
C GLY A 645 6.64 14.33 24.02
N PRO A 646 5.58 14.65 24.79
CA PRO A 646 4.23 14.87 24.25
C PRO A 646 4.15 16.10 23.34
N ASP A 647 4.87 17.18 23.66
CA ASP A 647 4.84 18.42 22.87
C ASP A 647 5.45 18.20 21.46
N ALA A 648 6.54 17.44 21.37
CA ALA A 648 7.16 17.07 20.10
C ALA A 648 6.22 16.17 19.29
N TYR A 649 5.59 15.19 19.94
CA TYR A 649 4.62 14.31 19.30
C TYR A 649 3.38 15.06 18.78
N GLU A 650 2.85 16.02 19.53
CA GLU A 650 1.76 16.89 19.06
C GLU A 650 2.18 17.74 17.85
N ALA A 651 3.40 18.29 17.88
CA ALA A 651 3.94 19.05 16.75
C ALA A 651 4.16 18.18 15.52
N ASP A 652 4.61 16.93 15.68
CA ASP A 652 4.78 15.96 14.59
C ASP A 652 3.44 15.54 14.01
N LEU A 653 2.44 15.25 14.85
CA LEU A 653 1.08 14.97 14.39
C LEU A 653 0.45 16.17 13.70
N ALA A 654 0.69 17.41 14.17
CA ALA A 654 0.21 18.61 13.50
C ALA A 654 0.85 18.76 12.11
N ARG A 655 2.16 18.55 11.99
CA ARG A 655 2.88 18.57 10.70
C ARG A 655 2.39 17.46 9.76
N GLN A 656 2.19 16.25 10.27
CA GLN A 656 1.63 15.14 9.51
C GLN A 656 0.22 15.47 9.00
N ARG A 657 -0.65 16.05 9.84
CA ARG A 657 -2.01 16.49 9.42
C ARG A 657 -1.98 17.55 8.32
N GLU A 658 -0.99 18.45 8.36
CA GLU A 658 -0.79 19.41 7.27
C GLU A 658 -0.44 18.70 5.97
N LEU A 659 0.47 17.72 6.01
CA LEU A 659 0.83 16.90 4.85
C LEU A 659 -0.35 16.05 4.36
N GLU A 660 -1.13 15.46 5.25
CA GLU A 660 -2.32 14.67 4.91
C GLU A 660 -3.41 15.54 4.26
N ARG A 661 -3.62 16.78 4.76
CA ARG A 661 -4.46 17.78 4.09
C ARG A 661 -3.96 18.11 2.68
N CYS A 662 -2.65 18.06 2.50
CA CYS A 662 -1.97 18.22 1.22
C CYS A 662 -1.95 16.93 0.38
N GLY A 663 -2.67 15.88 0.81
CA GLY A 663 -2.86 14.67 0.04
C GLY A 663 -1.80 13.59 0.25
N TRP A 664 -0.89 13.75 1.21
CA TRP A 664 0.02 12.67 1.57
C TRP A 664 -0.73 11.57 2.33
N LYS A 665 -0.35 10.32 2.07
CA LYS A 665 -0.77 9.17 2.87
C LYS A 665 0.44 8.66 3.63
N PHE A 666 0.24 8.32 4.90
CA PHE A 666 1.30 7.87 5.79
C PHE A 666 1.04 6.45 6.25
N PHE A 667 2.10 5.66 6.31
CA PHE A 667 2.14 4.36 6.96
C PHE A 667 3.22 4.39 8.04
N ARG A 668 2.87 4.04 9.28
CA ARG A 668 3.82 4.02 10.40
C ARG A 668 4.30 2.61 10.70
N ILE A 669 5.61 2.47 10.86
CA ILE A 669 6.29 1.25 11.28
C ILE A 669 6.97 1.55 12.61
N ARG A 670 6.49 0.91 13.69
CA ARG A 670 7.14 1.00 15.01
C ARG A 670 8.32 0.03 15.07
N GLU A 671 9.47 0.52 15.52
CA GLU A 671 10.72 -0.25 15.62
C GLU A 671 10.56 -1.53 16.46
N SER A 672 9.94 -1.40 17.64
CA SER A 672 9.65 -2.52 18.54
C SER A 672 8.82 -3.64 17.89
N VAL A 673 7.78 -3.29 17.11
CA VAL A 673 6.91 -4.26 16.43
C VAL A 673 7.62 -4.85 15.20
N PHE A 674 8.42 -4.06 14.48
CA PHE A 674 9.20 -4.54 13.36
C PHE A 674 10.21 -5.61 13.77
N TYR A 675 10.89 -5.47 14.91
CA TYR A 675 11.79 -6.52 15.40
C TYR A 675 11.07 -7.71 16.03
N ALA A 676 9.92 -7.49 16.69
CA ALA A 676 9.15 -8.56 17.31
C ALA A 676 8.38 -9.44 16.29
N ASP A 677 7.78 -8.84 15.25
CA ASP A 677 7.08 -9.51 14.16
C ASP A 677 7.25 -8.75 12.83
N MET A 678 8.45 -8.88 12.26
CA MET A 678 8.78 -8.28 10.97
C MET A 678 7.85 -8.73 9.83
N PRO A 679 7.59 -10.04 9.63
CA PRO A 679 6.74 -10.49 8.53
C PRO A 679 5.31 -9.99 8.64
N GLY A 680 4.74 -9.91 9.86
CA GLY A 680 3.41 -9.35 10.09
C GLY A 680 3.35 -7.85 9.81
N THR A 681 4.34 -7.10 10.29
CA THR A 681 4.44 -5.64 10.08
C THR A 681 4.54 -5.28 8.60
N LEU A 682 5.46 -5.94 7.87
CA LEU A 682 5.66 -5.68 6.45
C LEU A 682 4.48 -6.15 5.60
N ARG A 683 3.76 -7.20 6.00
CA ARG A 683 2.56 -7.65 5.27
C ARG A 683 1.50 -6.55 5.19
N ARG A 684 1.26 -5.84 6.30
CA ARG A 684 0.32 -4.71 6.32
C ARG A 684 0.77 -3.57 5.41
N LEU A 685 2.08 -3.32 5.34
CA LEU A 685 2.64 -2.34 4.40
C LEU A 685 2.35 -2.77 2.94
N TRP A 686 2.57 -4.04 2.60
CA TRP A 686 2.30 -4.56 1.26
C TRP A 686 0.82 -4.44 0.90
N ASP A 687 -0.07 -4.84 1.81
CA ASP A 687 -1.53 -4.74 1.61
C ASP A 687 -1.93 -3.27 1.35
N THR A 688 -1.37 -2.33 2.11
CA THR A 688 -1.61 -0.88 1.93
C THR A 688 -1.09 -0.38 0.58
N LEU A 689 0.10 -0.80 0.15
CA LEU A 689 0.67 -0.43 -1.14
C LEU A 689 -0.20 -0.95 -2.30
N ASP A 690 -0.70 -2.18 -2.20
CA ASP A 690 -1.60 -2.79 -3.18
C ASP A 690 -2.95 -2.06 -3.26
N GLU A 691 -3.55 -1.70 -2.12
CA GLU A 691 -4.78 -0.88 -2.07
C GLU A 691 -4.61 0.49 -2.74
N LEU A 692 -3.42 1.08 -2.63
CA LEU A 692 -3.08 2.35 -3.26
C LEU A 692 -2.70 2.22 -4.73
N GLY A 693 -2.67 1.01 -5.29
CA GLY A 693 -2.22 0.76 -6.66
C GLY A 693 -0.75 1.15 -6.89
N ILE A 694 0.05 1.08 -5.82
CA ILE A 694 1.50 1.27 -5.86
C ILE A 694 2.10 -0.11 -6.04
N HIS A 695 2.65 -0.37 -7.22
CA HIS A 695 3.23 -1.67 -7.58
C HIS A 695 4.74 -1.55 -7.80
N THR A 696 5.41 -2.70 -7.85
CA THR A 696 6.86 -2.82 -8.12
C THR A 696 7.23 -2.29 -9.49
N ALA A 697 8.48 -1.88 -9.69
CA ALA A 697 8.95 -1.30 -10.96
C ALA A 697 8.76 -2.23 -12.17
N ASP A 698 8.77 -3.55 -11.96
CA ASP A 698 8.58 -4.58 -13.00
C ASP A 698 7.11 -4.97 -13.22
N TRP A 699 6.16 -4.30 -12.55
CA TRP A 699 4.75 -4.66 -12.63
C TRP A 699 4.16 -4.27 -13.99
N VAL A 700 3.92 -5.28 -14.82
CA VAL A 700 3.15 -5.15 -16.06
C VAL A 700 1.68 -5.32 -15.70
N ASP A 701 0.86 -4.32 -16.02
CA ASP A 701 -0.59 -4.40 -15.84
C ASP A 701 -1.12 -5.65 -16.59
N PRO A 702 -1.71 -6.65 -15.92
CA PRO A 702 -2.25 -7.82 -16.59
C PRO A 702 -3.43 -7.48 -17.52
N SER A 703 -3.93 -6.23 -17.50
CA SER A 703 -4.89 -5.68 -18.46
C SER A 703 -4.27 -4.98 -19.68
N ALA A 704 -2.93 -4.85 -19.74
CA ALA A 704 -2.20 -4.39 -20.91
C ALA A 704 -1.80 -5.60 -21.78
N THR A 705 -2.75 -6.12 -22.57
CA THR A 705 -2.41 -6.99 -23.70
C THR A 705 -1.72 -6.15 -24.78
N VAL A 706 -0.39 -6.23 -24.82
CA VAL A 706 0.39 -5.84 -25.98
C VAL A 706 0.17 -6.91 -27.05
N GLU A 707 -0.57 -6.56 -28.10
CA GLU A 707 -0.40 -7.21 -29.40
C GLU A 707 1.01 -6.89 -29.88
N SER A 708 1.97 -7.78 -29.60
CA SER A 708 3.22 -7.81 -30.37
C SER A 708 3.15 -8.99 -31.31
N GLU A 709 2.81 -8.68 -32.55
CA GLU A 709 3.10 -9.54 -33.69
C GLU A 709 4.60 -9.89 -33.68
N GLY A 710 4.88 -11.17 -33.85
CA GLY A 710 6.22 -11.73 -33.77
C GLY A 710 7.15 -11.16 -34.84
N ALA A 711 8.11 -10.34 -34.41
CA ALA A 711 9.34 -10.11 -35.14
C ALA A 711 10.40 -11.12 -34.66
N THR A 712 10.38 -12.33 -35.23
CA THR A 712 11.48 -13.28 -35.10
C THR A 712 12.71 -12.80 -35.87
N LEU A 713 13.86 -12.79 -35.19
CA LEU A 713 15.20 -12.55 -35.71
C LEU A 713 15.56 -13.50 -36.89
N ALA A 714 16.08 -12.93 -37.98
CA ALA A 714 16.99 -13.62 -38.92
C ALA A 714 18.35 -13.84 -38.21
N GLN A 715 19.15 -14.89 -38.41
CA GLN A 715 19.53 -15.66 -39.59
C GLN A 715 20.04 -17.06 -39.17
N VAL A 716 20.00 -18.07 -40.06
CA VAL A 716 21.15 -18.90 -40.49
C VAL A 716 20.70 -19.91 -41.56
N ALA A 717 21.38 -19.86 -42.71
CA ALA A 717 21.67 -20.91 -43.70
C ALA A 717 20.60 -21.46 -44.68
N ALA A 718 20.83 -21.10 -45.96
CA ALA A 718 21.17 -22.00 -47.07
C ALA A 718 20.09 -22.57 -48.03
N VAL A 719 20.09 -21.97 -49.24
CA VAL A 719 20.20 -22.59 -50.60
C VAL A 719 18.94 -23.14 -51.31
N THR A 720 18.93 -22.83 -52.64
CA THR A 720 18.21 -23.36 -53.82
C THR A 720 16.83 -22.84 -54.23
N ASP A 721 16.86 -21.97 -55.26
CA ASP A 721 16.12 -21.99 -56.55
C ASP A 721 14.77 -22.72 -56.68
N VAL A 722 13.77 -22.05 -57.28
CA VAL A 722 13.34 -22.20 -58.70
C VAL A 722 11.95 -21.52 -58.91
N ASP A 723 11.93 -20.54 -59.81
CA ASP A 723 10.92 -20.13 -60.83
C ASP A 723 9.40 -19.97 -60.60
N ARG A 724 8.93 -18.86 -61.22
CA ARG A 724 7.76 -18.69 -62.14
C ARG A 724 6.39 -18.31 -61.56
N GLU A 725 5.89 -17.10 -61.90
CA GLU A 725 4.88 -16.79 -62.97
C GLU A 725 3.45 -17.21 -62.53
N ASP A 726 2.35 -16.47 -62.70
CA ASP A 726 1.99 -15.26 -63.46
C ASP A 726 0.51 -14.93 -63.10
N LEU A 727 0.07 -13.69 -63.36
CA LEU A 727 -1.31 -13.24 -63.71
C LEU A 727 -2.51 -13.53 -62.77
N GLY A 728 -3.52 -12.67 -62.60
CA GLY A 728 -3.84 -11.42 -63.27
C GLY A 728 -5.21 -10.89 -62.79
N ALA A 729 -5.35 -9.58 -62.99
CA ALA A 729 -6.53 -8.70 -62.91
C ALA A 729 -7.90 -9.28 -63.31
N THR A 730 -8.98 -8.76 -62.69
CA THR A 730 -10.14 -8.01 -63.28
C THR A 730 -11.29 -8.02 -62.24
N SER A 731 -11.80 -6.88 -61.75
CA SER A 731 -12.82 -5.96 -62.34
C SER A 731 -14.12 -6.71 -62.71
N THR A 732 -15.35 -6.25 -62.49
CA THR A 732 -15.93 -4.91 -62.32
C THR A 732 -17.44 -5.12 -62.01
N GLU A 733 -18.08 -4.13 -61.38
CA GLU A 733 -19.48 -3.66 -61.63
C GLU A 733 -20.66 -4.63 -61.37
N GLU A 734 -21.84 -4.22 -60.91
CA GLU A 734 -22.61 -3.02 -61.24
C GLU A 734 -23.75 -2.83 -60.20
N ALA A 735 -24.29 -1.62 -60.16
CA ALA A 735 -25.39 -1.16 -59.33
C ALA A 735 -26.77 -1.33 -60.02
N ASP A 736 -27.85 -1.24 -59.24
CA ASP A 736 -29.06 -0.41 -59.49
C ASP A 736 -30.17 -0.89 -58.52
N GLU A 737 -30.92 -0.14 -57.72
CA GLU A 737 -31.55 1.20 -57.71
C GLU A 737 -33.10 1.09 -57.72
N PHE A 738 -33.74 1.83 -56.79
CA PHE A 738 -35.16 2.20 -56.66
C PHE A 738 -36.21 1.08 -56.41
N ASP A 739 -37.27 1.24 -55.60
CA ASP A 739 -38.16 2.40 -55.43
C ASP A 739 -38.97 2.34 -54.10
N ARG A 740 -39.63 3.46 -53.80
CA ARG A 740 -40.54 3.78 -52.68
C ARG A 740 -41.88 3.05 -52.74
N ASP A 741 -42.51 2.81 -51.58
CA ASP A 741 -43.78 3.45 -51.20
C ASP A 741 -44.27 2.97 -49.82
N GLY A 742 -44.96 3.87 -49.10
CA GLY A 742 -45.58 3.60 -47.82
C GLY A 742 -47.01 3.07 -47.94
N GLN A 743 -47.48 2.43 -46.86
CA GLN A 743 -48.90 2.36 -46.52
C GLN A 743 -49.07 2.01 -45.04
N ASP A 744 -50.22 2.44 -44.53
CA ASP A 744 -50.60 2.69 -43.15
C ASP A 744 -51.73 1.71 -42.75
N PHE A 745 -51.81 1.35 -41.47
CA PHE A 745 -52.90 0.65 -40.74
C PHE A 745 -53.27 -0.81 -41.13
N ASP A 746 -53.19 -1.76 -40.19
CA ASP A 746 -54.31 -2.09 -39.28
C ASP A 746 -54.00 -3.20 -38.25
N VAL A 747 -54.72 -3.11 -37.14
CA VAL A 747 -54.84 -4.04 -35.99
C VAL A 747 -55.64 -5.28 -36.41
N VAL A 748 -55.32 -6.51 -35.95
CA VAL A 748 -56.07 -7.36 -34.98
C VAL A 748 -55.34 -8.71 -34.74
N ASP A 749 -55.36 -9.11 -33.46
CA ASP A 749 -55.72 -10.43 -32.93
C ASP A 749 -54.71 -11.51 -32.56
N GLU A 750 -55.11 -12.17 -31.46
CA GLU A 750 -54.49 -13.13 -30.59
C GLU A 750 -54.26 -14.53 -31.21
N GLY A 751 -53.22 -15.21 -30.70
CA GLY A 751 -53.25 -16.64 -30.39
C GLY A 751 -52.87 -17.62 -31.49
N GLU A 752 -51.70 -18.27 -31.36
CA GLU A 752 -51.58 -19.61 -30.77
C GLU A 752 -50.21 -20.25 -31.09
N GLY A 753 -49.59 -20.85 -30.08
CA GLY A 753 -48.76 -22.04 -30.24
C GLY A 753 -47.25 -21.84 -30.33
N GLU A 754 -46.60 -21.52 -29.21
CA GLU A 754 -45.24 -22.05 -28.95
C GLU A 754 -45.26 -22.89 -27.68
N GLU A 755 -44.66 -24.06 -27.80
CA GLU A 755 -44.67 -25.19 -26.89
C GLU A 755 -44.12 -24.85 -25.49
N PRO A 756 -44.61 -25.51 -24.41
CA PRO A 756 -44.12 -25.24 -23.08
C PRO A 756 -42.70 -25.78 -22.93
N ALA A 757 -41.73 -24.87 -22.84
CA ALA A 757 -40.39 -25.22 -22.37
C ALA A 757 -40.48 -25.77 -20.93
N GLU A 758 -39.85 -26.92 -20.73
CA GLU A 758 -39.86 -27.70 -19.49
C GLU A 758 -39.64 -26.85 -18.24
N PHE A 759 -40.60 -26.94 -17.31
CA PHE A 759 -40.35 -26.57 -15.92
C PHE A 759 -39.30 -27.51 -15.35
N VAL A 760 -38.11 -26.98 -15.01
CA VAL A 760 -37.25 -27.64 -14.04
C VAL A 760 -37.96 -27.48 -12.69
N GLU A 761 -38.63 -28.54 -12.25
CA GLU A 761 -39.07 -28.71 -10.86
C GLU A 761 -37.84 -28.52 -9.96
N LEU A 762 -37.70 -27.34 -9.36
CA LEU A 762 -36.76 -27.11 -8.27
C LEU A 762 -37.30 -27.92 -7.09
N ALA A 763 -36.66 -29.07 -6.83
CA ALA A 763 -36.88 -29.87 -5.64
C ALA A 763 -36.83 -28.97 -4.40
N GLU A 764 -37.78 -29.15 -3.47
CA GLU A 764 -37.72 -28.49 -2.17
C GLU A 764 -36.34 -28.75 -1.53
N PRO A 765 -35.62 -27.71 -1.08
CA PRO A 765 -34.28 -27.90 -0.54
C PRO A 765 -34.36 -28.70 0.76
N GLU A 766 -33.60 -29.80 0.81
CA GLU A 766 -33.25 -30.48 2.07
C GLU A 766 -32.67 -29.43 3.04
N PRO A 767 -33.08 -29.40 4.32
CA PRO A 767 -32.60 -28.40 5.27
C PRO A 767 -31.08 -28.43 5.39
N GLY A 768 -30.43 -27.30 5.06
CA GLY A 768 -28.98 -27.11 5.18
C GLY A 768 -28.17 -27.17 3.88
N ARG A 769 -28.79 -27.21 2.69
CA ARG A 769 -28.06 -27.18 1.41
C ARG A 769 -28.62 -26.13 0.44
N LEU A 770 -27.78 -25.18 0.04
CA LEU A 770 -28.14 -24.11 -0.88
C LEU A 770 -28.38 -24.63 -2.31
N ALA A 771 -29.28 -23.97 -3.05
CA ALA A 771 -29.50 -24.29 -4.46
C ALA A 771 -28.27 -23.89 -5.31
N PRO A 772 -27.91 -24.65 -6.36
CA PRO A 772 -26.77 -24.31 -7.21
C PRO A 772 -27.01 -23.00 -7.99
N TYR A 773 -25.95 -22.22 -8.19
CA TYR A 773 -26.04 -20.96 -8.95
C TYR A 773 -25.82 -21.19 -10.45
N ALA A 774 -26.81 -20.79 -11.26
CA ALA A 774 -26.70 -20.79 -12.72
C ALA A 774 -26.05 -19.48 -13.22
N ALA A 775 -24.91 -19.58 -13.89
CA ALA A 775 -24.25 -18.45 -14.54
C ALA A 775 -24.68 -18.36 -16.01
N PHE A 776 -24.84 -17.15 -16.53
CA PHE A 776 -25.16 -16.91 -17.93
C PHE A 776 -23.94 -17.20 -18.82
N ASP A 777 -24.09 -18.10 -19.79
CA ASP A 777 -23.01 -18.63 -20.64
C ASP A 777 -23.25 -18.44 -22.15
N GLU A 778 -24.40 -17.88 -22.56
CA GLU A 778 -24.71 -17.62 -23.96
C GLU A 778 -23.87 -16.45 -24.53
N GLN A 779 -23.42 -16.56 -25.78
CA GLN A 779 -22.66 -15.50 -26.44
C GLN A 779 -23.58 -14.33 -26.85
N LEU A 780 -23.17 -13.10 -26.53
CA LEU A 780 -23.93 -11.88 -26.82
C LEU A 780 -23.21 -10.96 -27.81
N PRO A 781 -23.95 -10.19 -28.64
CA PRO A 781 -23.35 -9.24 -29.56
C PRO A 781 -22.67 -8.07 -28.85
N PRO A 782 -21.66 -7.43 -29.49
CA PRO A 782 -21.01 -6.24 -28.97
C PRO A 782 -22.00 -5.14 -28.60
N ILE A 783 -21.66 -4.41 -27.53
CA ILE A 783 -22.40 -3.19 -27.17
C ILE A 783 -22.21 -2.12 -28.27
N GLN A 784 -21.09 -2.16 -28.98
CA GLN A 784 -20.80 -1.28 -30.12
C GLN A 784 -21.62 -1.72 -31.35
N GLY A 785 -22.50 -0.82 -31.82
CA GLY A 785 -23.35 -1.06 -32.99
C GLY A 785 -24.69 -1.75 -32.70
N ALA A 786 -24.93 -2.26 -31.49
CA ALA A 786 -26.22 -2.81 -31.10
C ALA A 786 -27.26 -1.70 -30.82
N SER A 787 -28.49 -1.90 -31.29
CA SER A 787 -29.60 -1.00 -30.97
C SER A 787 -29.95 -1.08 -29.47
N LEU A 788 -30.47 0.02 -28.91
CA LEU A 788 -30.85 0.06 -27.49
C LEU A 788 -31.90 -1.01 -27.14
N ASP A 789 -32.79 -1.38 -28.07
CA ASP A 789 -33.76 -2.45 -27.88
C ASP A 789 -33.12 -3.84 -27.82
N THR A 790 -32.09 -4.08 -28.62
CA THR A 790 -31.30 -5.32 -28.57
C THR A 790 -30.58 -5.45 -27.23
N LEU A 791 -30.01 -4.34 -26.73
CA LEU A 791 -29.36 -4.32 -25.41
C LEU A 791 -30.36 -4.57 -24.28
N VAL A 792 -31.58 -4.03 -24.35
CA VAL A 792 -32.66 -4.31 -23.40
C VAL A 792 -32.99 -5.81 -23.40
N ALA A 793 -33.18 -6.41 -24.58
CA ALA A 793 -33.46 -7.85 -24.70
C ALA A 793 -32.35 -8.71 -24.08
N ASN A 794 -31.09 -8.36 -24.32
CA ASN A 794 -29.94 -9.06 -23.77
C ASN A 794 -29.82 -8.92 -22.24
N VAL A 795 -30.11 -7.73 -21.68
CA VAL A 795 -30.17 -7.54 -20.23
C VAL A 795 -31.26 -8.41 -19.61
N VAL A 796 -32.43 -8.49 -20.23
CA VAL A 796 -33.54 -9.34 -19.76
C VAL A 796 -33.15 -10.82 -19.79
N ARG A 797 -32.42 -11.28 -20.82
CA ARG A 797 -31.89 -12.65 -20.89
C ARG A 797 -30.93 -12.97 -19.74
N ILE A 798 -30.00 -12.06 -19.44
CA ILE A 798 -29.07 -12.23 -18.30
C ILE A 798 -29.85 -12.33 -16.98
N VAL A 799 -30.81 -11.41 -16.75
CA VAL A 799 -31.62 -11.42 -15.52
C VAL A 799 -32.53 -12.65 -15.45
N LYS A 800 -33.00 -13.19 -16.58
CA LYS A 800 -33.77 -14.43 -16.62
C LYS A 800 -33.00 -15.63 -16.07
N VAL A 801 -31.68 -15.70 -16.33
CA VAL A 801 -30.82 -16.80 -15.87
C VAL A 801 -30.25 -16.55 -14.47
N GLU A 802 -29.68 -15.36 -14.23
CA GLU A 802 -28.94 -15.08 -12.98
C GLU A 802 -29.79 -14.41 -11.88
N GLY A 803 -30.99 -13.91 -12.21
CA GLY A 803 -31.84 -13.14 -11.30
C GLY A 803 -32.42 -13.94 -10.13
N PRO A 804 -32.57 -13.35 -8.92
CA PRO A 804 -32.21 -11.98 -8.54
C PRO A 804 -30.71 -11.71 -8.57
N VAL A 805 -30.29 -10.61 -9.20
CA VAL A 805 -28.88 -10.34 -9.51
C VAL A 805 -28.53 -8.87 -9.30
N MET A 806 -27.35 -8.60 -8.74
CA MET A 806 -26.84 -7.23 -8.57
C MET A 806 -26.49 -6.59 -9.91
N GLY A 807 -26.72 -5.29 -10.06
CA GLY A 807 -26.37 -4.54 -11.27
C GLY A 807 -24.90 -4.66 -11.67
N HIS A 808 -24.00 -4.77 -10.69
CA HIS A 808 -22.59 -5.06 -10.95
C HIS A 808 -22.40 -6.38 -11.70
N ARG A 809 -23.11 -7.43 -11.27
CA ARG A 809 -23.04 -8.76 -11.88
C ARG A 809 -23.66 -8.78 -13.28
N VAL A 810 -24.72 -8.00 -13.55
CA VAL A 810 -25.26 -7.84 -14.92
C VAL A 810 -24.20 -7.29 -15.88
N HIS A 811 -23.38 -6.32 -15.44
CA HIS A 811 -22.26 -5.80 -16.25
C HIS A 811 -21.19 -6.87 -16.48
N ASP A 812 -20.84 -7.63 -15.44
CA ASP A 812 -19.84 -8.71 -15.54
C ASP A 812 -20.31 -9.86 -16.45
N ALA A 813 -21.57 -10.27 -16.33
CA ALA A 813 -22.18 -11.30 -17.16
C ALA A 813 -22.22 -10.89 -18.64
N TYR A 814 -22.62 -9.64 -18.93
CA TYR A 814 -22.60 -9.13 -20.30
C TYR A 814 -21.16 -9.08 -20.86
N ARG A 815 -20.19 -8.63 -20.05
CA ARG A 815 -18.77 -8.59 -20.44
C ARG A 815 -18.24 -9.99 -20.78
N ASN A 816 -18.55 -10.97 -19.94
CA ASN A 816 -18.07 -12.34 -20.12
C ASN A 816 -18.71 -12.98 -21.37
N ALA A 817 -20.02 -12.76 -21.59
CA ALA A 817 -20.74 -13.21 -22.79
C ALA A 817 -20.25 -12.56 -24.11
N TYR A 818 -19.60 -11.40 -24.02
CA TYR A 818 -19.03 -10.65 -25.14
C TYR A 818 -17.51 -10.91 -25.36
N GLY A 819 -16.89 -11.85 -24.63
CA GLY A 819 -15.48 -12.22 -24.85
C GLY A 819 -14.46 -11.44 -24.01
N GLY A 820 -14.88 -10.85 -22.88
CA GLY A 820 -13.95 -10.43 -21.82
C GLY A 820 -13.25 -9.08 -21.99
N GLN A 821 -13.52 -8.33 -23.07
CA GLN A 821 -12.96 -6.99 -23.25
C GLN A 821 -13.47 -5.98 -22.20
N ARG A 822 -12.61 -5.05 -21.76
CA ARG A 822 -12.92 -4.08 -20.70
C ARG A 822 -14.03 -3.13 -21.16
N VAL A 823 -15.16 -3.13 -20.46
CA VAL A 823 -16.28 -2.20 -20.72
C VAL A 823 -15.85 -0.78 -20.35
N GLY A 824 -15.52 0.04 -21.34
CA GLY A 824 -15.19 1.45 -21.15
C GLY A 824 -16.34 2.26 -20.54
N ARG A 825 -16.04 3.46 -20.02
CA ARG A 825 -17.02 4.34 -19.33
C ARG A 825 -18.27 4.65 -20.17
N GLU A 826 -18.12 4.71 -21.49
CA GLU A 826 -19.22 4.95 -22.43
C GLU A 826 -20.09 3.72 -22.69
N LEU A 827 -19.48 2.53 -22.76
CA LEU A 827 -20.21 1.26 -22.88
C LEU A 827 -21.00 0.96 -21.59
N ALA A 828 -20.42 1.26 -20.42
CA ALA A 828 -21.11 1.14 -19.14
C ALA A 828 -22.30 2.12 -19.03
N ARG A 829 -22.18 3.34 -19.57
CA ARG A 829 -23.31 4.30 -19.66
C ARG A 829 -24.43 3.77 -20.55
N THR A 830 -24.08 3.20 -21.70
CA THR A 830 -25.06 2.65 -22.65
C THR A 830 -25.79 1.44 -22.06
N LEU A 831 -25.07 0.54 -21.39
CA LEU A 831 -25.67 -0.60 -20.70
C LEU A 831 -26.55 -0.17 -19.51
N ASN A 832 -26.14 0.83 -18.73
CA ASN A 832 -27.00 1.40 -17.68
C ASN A 832 -28.29 1.99 -18.24
N ARG A 833 -28.22 2.68 -19.39
CA ARG A 833 -29.41 3.20 -20.09
C ARG A 833 -30.34 2.07 -20.53
N ALA A 834 -29.80 0.95 -20.98
CA ALA A 834 -30.58 -0.24 -21.33
C ALA A 834 -31.25 -0.87 -20.10
N ILE A 835 -30.52 -1.03 -18.98
CA ILE A 835 -31.07 -1.54 -17.72
C ILE A 835 -32.22 -0.63 -17.23
N GLU A 836 -32.02 0.69 -17.20
CA GLU A 836 -33.06 1.63 -16.80
C GLU A 836 -34.29 1.60 -17.73
N LEU A 837 -34.08 1.40 -19.03
CA LEU A 837 -35.17 1.27 -19.99
C LEU A 837 -35.94 -0.04 -19.80
N ALA A 838 -35.25 -1.14 -19.50
CA ALA A 838 -35.86 -2.43 -19.18
C ALA A 838 -36.73 -2.34 -17.91
N VAL A 839 -36.27 -1.60 -16.89
CA VAL A 839 -37.06 -1.31 -15.68
C VAL A 839 -38.28 -0.44 -16.01
N ARG A 840 -38.10 0.64 -16.79
CA ARG A 840 -39.23 1.52 -17.19
C ARG A 840 -40.29 0.80 -18.03
N ARG A 841 -39.89 -0.20 -18.83
CA ARG A 841 -40.80 -1.04 -19.62
C ARG A 841 -41.45 -2.17 -18.80
N GLY A 842 -41.11 -2.31 -17.52
CA GLY A 842 -41.64 -3.37 -16.65
C GLY A 842 -41.14 -4.78 -16.98
N LEU A 843 -40.08 -4.90 -17.80
CA LEU A 843 -39.50 -6.20 -18.16
C LEU A 843 -38.66 -6.79 -17.03
N ILE A 844 -38.06 -5.93 -16.20
CA ILE A 844 -37.35 -6.29 -14.97
C ILE A 844 -37.76 -5.36 -13.83
N VAL A 845 -37.75 -5.87 -12.61
CA VAL A 845 -37.97 -5.14 -11.36
C VAL A 845 -36.63 -4.75 -10.77
N ALA A 846 -36.53 -3.55 -10.20
CA ALA A 846 -35.33 -3.04 -9.55
C ALA A 846 -35.60 -2.75 -8.06
N GLU A 847 -34.79 -3.32 -7.19
CA GLU A 847 -34.87 -3.17 -5.74
C GLU A 847 -33.58 -2.53 -5.21
N ASN A 848 -33.71 -1.69 -4.19
CA ASN A 848 -32.58 -0.98 -3.58
C ASN A 848 -32.71 -0.97 -2.05
N PRO A 849 -32.60 -2.14 -1.39
CA PRO A 849 -32.88 -2.28 0.04
C PRO A 849 -31.94 -1.42 0.90
N LEU A 850 -30.67 -1.26 0.49
CA LEU A 850 -29.65 -0.45 1.19
C LEU A 850 -29.69 1.04 0.83
N ARG A 851 -30.60 1.48 -0.05
CA ARG A 851 -30.77 2.88 -0.49
C ARG A 851 -29.50 3.55 -1.05
N VAL A 852 -28.62 2.77 -1.68
CA VAL A 852 -27.36 3.26 -2.29
C VAL A 852 -27.64 3.84 -3.68
N PRO A 853 -27.12 5.03 -4.04
CA PRO A 853 -27.34 5.62 -5.35
C PRO A 853 -26.61 4.86 -6.48
N GLY A 854 -27.20 4.87 -7.69
CA GLY A 854 -26.63 4.23 -8.89
C GLY A 854 -27.37 2.96 -9.32
N VAL A 855 -26.97 2.41 -10.48
CA VAL A 855 -27.54 1.19 -11.07
C VAL A 855 -26.84 -0.08 -10.56
N LYS A 856 -25.52 -0.05 -10.44
CA LYS A 856 -24.70 -1.20 -9.98
C LYS A 856 -25.08 -1.79 -8.62
N PRO A 857 -25.40 -0.99 -7.57
CA PRO A 857 -25.73 -1.52 -6.25
C PRO A 857 -27.21 -1.95 -6.10
N ARG A 858 -28.02 -1.89 -7.17
CA ARG A 858 -29.41 -2.35 -7.15
C ARG A 858 -29.50 -3.84 -7.49
N THR A 859 -30.51 -4.51 -6.94
CA THR A 859 -30.87 -5.88 -7.31
C THR A 859 -31.90 -5.84 -8.43
N PHE A 860 -31.73 -6.67 -9.45
CA PHE A 860 -32.64 -6.81 -10.59
C PHE A 860 -33.16 -8.23 -10.68
N ARG A 861 -34.46 -8.38 -10.95
CA ARG A 861 -35.12 -9.68 -11.17
C ARG A 861 -36.26 -9.54 -12.18
N LEU A 862 -36.74 -10.65 -12.73
CA LEU A 862 -37.99 -10.66 -13.48
C LEU A 862 -39.19 -10.52 -12.52
N PRO A 863 -40.33 -9.94 -12.97
CA PRO A 863 -41.56 -9.91 -12.18
C PRO A 863 -42.03 -11.30 -11.70
N THR A 864 -41.69 -12.35 -12.44
CA THR A 864 -42.03 -13.76 -12.14
C THR A 864 -41.03 -14.46 -11.21
N GLN A 865 -39.84 -13.87 -10.97
CA GLN A 865 -38.84 -14.44 -10.05
C GLN A 865 -39.14 -14.02 -8.60
N PRO A 866 -38.82 -14.89 -7.61
CA PRO A 866 -38.97 -14.55 -6.19
C PRO A 866 -38.07 -13.36 -5.80
N GLU A 867 -38.45 -12.65 -4.73
CA GLU A 867 -37.70 -11.50 -4.22
C GLU A 867 -36.35 -11.91 -3.62
N VAL A 868 -36.31 -13.07 -2.98
CA VAL A 868 -35.08 -13.66 -2.41
C VAL A 868 -34.92 -15.09 -2.90
N LEU A 869 -33.69 -15.47 -3.26
CA LEU A 869 -33.37 -16.81 -3.74
C LEU A 869 -31.98 -17.25 -3.21
N PRO A 870 -31.94 -17.92 -2.04
CA PRO A 870 -30.72 -18.46 -1.43
C PRO A 870 -30.01 -19.46 -2.34
N ARG A 871 -28.78 -19.15 -2.77
CA ARG A 871 -28.01 -19.98 -3.69
C ARG A 871 -26.54 -20.06 -3.29
N GLU A 872 -25.86 -21.10 -3.78
CA GLU A 872 -24.41 -21.22 -3.69
C GLU A 872 -23.72 -19.97 -4.28
N LEU A 873 -22.50 -19.68 -3.84
CA LEU A 873 -21.80 -18.46 -4.24
C LEU A 873 -21.61 -18.36 -5.77
N GLY A 874 -21.32 -19.47 -6.44
CA GLY A 874 -21.06 -19.50 -7.88
C GLY A 874 -19.86 -18.62 -8.27
N PRO A 875 -19.89 -17.93 -9.42
CA PRO A 875 -18.82 -17.01 -9.84
C PRO A 875 -18.88 -15.65 -9.12
N ARG A 876 -19.74 -15.47 -8.11
CA ARG A 876 -19.94 -14.22 -7.40
C ARG A 876 -18.89 -14.07 -6.29
N THR A 877 -18.44 -12.85 -6.02
CA THR A 877 -17.86 -12.52 -4.71
C THR A 877 -18.99 -12.17 -3.75
N LEU A 878 -18.74 -12.14 -2.44
CA LEU A 878 -19.77 -11.82 -1.44
C LEU A 878 -20.47 -10.47 -1.71
N SER A 879 -19.72 -9.47 -2.20
CA SER A 879 -20.24 -8.15 -2.61
C SER A 879 -21.17 -8.15 -3.83
N LEU A 880 -21.21 -9.26 -4.58
CA LEU A 880 -22.09 -9.45 -5.75
C LEU A 880 -23.34 -10.26 -5.41
N VAL A 881 -23.45 -10.75 -4.17
CA VAL A 881 -24.66 -11.42 -3.67
C VAL A 881 -25.70 -10.34 -3.31
N PRO A 882 -26.95 -10.46 -3.75
CA PRO A 882 -28.02 -9.53 -3.37
C PRO A 882 -28.13 -9.36 -1.84
N PRO A 883 -28.27 -8.12 -1.31
CA PRO A 883 -28.35 -7.89 0.13
C PRO A 883 -29.49 -8.65 0.82
N ALA A 884 -30.63 -8.85 0.13
CA ALA A 884 -31.76 -9.61 0.65
C ALA A 884 -31.45 -11.12 0.78
N GLU A 885 -30.63 -11.68 -0.12
CA GLU A 885 -30.16 -13.07 -0.07
C GLU A 885 -29.23 -13.27 1.15
N LEU A 886 -28.33 -12.31 1.41
CA LEU A 886 -27.48 -12.33 2.61
C LEU A 886 -28.26 -12.12 3.91
N ALA A 887 -29.28 -11.27 3.90
CA ALA A 887 -30.14 -11.03 5.06
C ALA A 887 -30.92 -12.29 5.46
N GLU A 888 -31.36 -13.11 4.49
CA GLU A 888 -32.03 -14.38 4.77
C GLU A 888 -31.07 -15.39 5.44
N HIS A 889 -29.83 -15.50 4.96
CA HIS A 889 -28.81 -16.32 5.63
C HIS A 889 -28.50 -15.83 7.05
N LEU A 890 -28.39 -14.51 7.25
CA LEU A 890 -28.17 -13.93 8.57
C LEU A 890 -29.35 -14.20 9.51
N ALA A 891 -30.58 -14.16 9.00
CA ALA A 891 -31.79 -14.45 9.77
C ALA A 891 -31.84 -15.94 10.21
N GLU A 892 -31.42 -16.86 9.36
CA GLU A 892 -31.38 -18.31 9.66
C GLU A 892 -30.46 -18.63 10.85
N PHE A 893 -29.28 -17.99 10.91
CA PHE A 893 -28.33 -18.20 12.00
C PHE A 893 -28.59 -17.31 13.22
N ALA A 894 -29.37 -16.22 13.09
CA ALA A 894 -29.72 -15.35 14.21
C ALA A 894 -30.62 -16.03 15.26
N ASP A 895 -31.38 -17.07 14.89
CA ASP A 895 -32.24 -17.83 15.82
C ASP A 895 -31.45 -18.77 16.76
N LEU A 896 -30.14 -18.95 16.57
CA LEU A 896 -29.26 -19.71 17.46
C LEU A 896 -28.77 -18.81 18.62
N ALA A 897 -29.58 -18.73 19.68
CA ALA A 897 -29.40 -17.85 20.83
C ALA A 897 -27.95 -17.68 21.34
N GLY A 898 -27.46 -16.42 21.35
CA GLY A 898 -26.31 -15.97 22.15
C GLY A 898 -24.98 -15.77 21.42
N GLN A 899 -24.93 -15.87 20.09
CA GLN A 899 -23.70 -15.68 19.33
C GLN A 899 -23.32 -14.20 19.16
N SER A 900 -22.02 -13.91 19.17
CA SER A 900 -21.48 -12.60 18.81
C SER A 900 -21.66 -12.32 17.31
N GLU A 901 -21.75 -11.05 16.89
CA GLU A 901 -21.86 -10.68 15.46
C GLU A 901 -20.76 -11.32 14.60
N THR A 902 -19.55 -11.45 15.14
CA THR A 902 -18.41 -12.10 14.50
C THR A 902 -18.62 -13.59 14.26
N GLU A 903 -19.31 -14.29 15.16
CA GLU A 903 -19.64 -15.72 15.00
C GLU A 903 -20.76 -15.91 13.98
N LEU A 904 -21.77 -15.03 14.00
CA LEU A 904 -22.84 -15.00 13.01
C LEU A 904 -22.29 -14.83 11.59
N PHE A 905 -21.36 -13.89 11.40
CA PHE A 905 -20.73 -13.66 10.10
C PHE A 905 -19.88 -14.85 9.64
N LYS A 906 -19.17 -15.52 10.57
CA LYS A 906 -18.41 -16.73 10.23
C LYS A 906 -19.33 -17.88 9.80
N ALA A 907 -20.48 -18.05 10.45
CA ALA A 907 -21.45 -19.08 10.08
C ALA A 907 -22.02 -18.87 8.66
N VAL A 908 -22.36 -17.62 8.31
CA VAL A 908 -22.82 -17.28 6.95
C VAL A 908 -21.69 -17.48 5.93
N LEU A 909 -20.45 -17.10 6.26
CA LEU A 909 -19.31 -17.33 5.37
C LEU A 909 -19.06 -18.81 5.11
N ASP A 910 -19.13 -19.65 6.15
CA ASP A 910 -18.99 -21.10 6.01
C ASP A 910 -20.13 -21.69 5.16
N LEU A 911 -21.37 -21.20 5.31
CA LEU A 911 -22.52 -21.63 4.50
C LEU A 911 -22.32 -21.34 3.00
N VAL A 912 -21.76 -20.17 2.65
CA VAL A 912 -21.48 -19.80 1.25
C VAL A 912 -20.11 -20.28 0.74
N GLY A 913 -19.38 -21.06 1.54
CA GLY A 913 -18.11 -21.70 1.15
C GLY A 913 -16.85 -20.82 1.30
N LEU A 914 -16.91 -19.74 2.09
CA LEU A 914 -15.80 -18.83 2.37
C LEU A 914 -15.23 -19.05 3.77
N LYS A 915 -13.91 -19.25 3.90
CA LYS A 915 -13.27 -19.64 5.18
C LYS A 915 -12.75 -18.49 6.05
N ARG A 916 -12.77 -17.24 5.58
CA ARG A 916 -12.14 -16.09 6.26
C ARG A 916 -13.07 -14.88 6.26
N LEU A 917 -13.26 -14.29 7.44
CA LEU A 917 -13.90 -12.99 7.60
C LEU A 917 -12.86 -11.89 7.29
N THR A 918 -12.89 -11.36 6.08
CA THR A 918 -12.14 -10.17 5.68
C THR A 918 -12.92 -8.91 6.07
N GLU A 919 -12.26 -7.75 6.13
CA GLU A 919 -12.91 -6.48 6.44
C GLU A 919 -14.06 -6.17 5.48
N ASN A 920 -13.84 -6.34 4.16
CA ASN A 920 -14.89 -6.19 3.14
C ASN A 920 -16.06 -7.16 3.35
N ALA A 921 -15.79 -8.42 3.71
CA ALA A 921 -16.85 -9.38 4.00
C ALA A 921 -17.64 -8.99 5.27
N GLY A 922 -16.96 -8.47 6.29
CA GLY A 922 -17.58 -7.92 7.49
C GLY A 922 -18.50 -6.74 7.18
N THR A 923 -18.05 -5.78 6.37
CA THR A 923 -18.86 -4.62 5.96
C THR A 923 -20.10 -5.05 5.17
N VAL A 924 -19.95 -5.94 4.18
CA VAL A 924 -21.08 -6.43 3.36
C VAL A 924 -22.11 -7.18 4.21
N LEU A 925 -21.67 -8.01 5.16
CA LEU A 925 -22.58 -8.73 6.07
C LEU A 925 -23.21 -7.81 7.11
N ALA A 926 -22.50 -6.80 7.59
CA ALA A 926 -23.05 -5.78 8.49
C ALA A 926 -24.14 -4.94 7.80
N ASP A 927 -23.92 -4.54 6.55
CA ASP A 927 -24.94 -3.83 5.76
C ASP A 927 -26.19 -4.71 5.55
N ALA A 928 -26.01 -5.99 5.22
CA ALA A 928 -27.12 -6.95 5.08
C ALA A 928 -27.83 -7.22 6.42
N LEU A 929 -27.12 -7.22 7.55
CA LEU A 929 -27.69 -7.42 8.88
C LEU A 929 -28.73 -6.35 9.23
N THR A 930 -28.59 -5.12 8.72
CA THR A 930 -29.59 -4.05 8.91
C THR A 930 -30.95 -4.35 8.28
N LEU A 931 -31.01 -5.31 7.36
CA LEU A 931 -32.23 -5.74 6.66
C LEU A 931 -32.94 -6.91 7.36
N VAL A 932 -32.31 -7.53 8.37
CA VAL A 932 -32.91 -8.62 9.15
C VAL A 932 -33.99 -8.03 10.07
N PRO A 933 -35.26 -8.47 9.96
CA PRO A 933 -36.33 -7.96 10.83
C PRO A 933 -36.04 -8.28 12.30
N SER A 934 -35.99 -7.26 13.17
CA SER A 934 -35.92 -7.49 14.62
C SER A 934 -37.25 -8.07 15.12
N ARG A 935 -37.19 -9.15 15.91
CA ARG A 935 -38.40 -9.80 16.46
C ARG A 935 -39.19 -8.93 17.44
N ASP A 936 -38.64 -7.80 17.89
CA ASP A 936 -39.34 -6.84 18.77
C ASP A 936 -40.43 -6.03 18.07
N ALA A 937 -40.53 -6.05 16.73
CA ALA A 937 -41.57 -5.35 15.99
C ALA A 937 -42.89 -6.14 15.81
N ALA A 938 -42.93 -7.43 16.18
CA ALA A 938 -44.15 -8.26 16.09
C ALA A 938 -44.99 -8.28 17.38
N ALA A 939 -44.61 -7.48 18.39
CA ALA A 939 -45.33 -7.32 19.66
C ALA A 939 -45.84 -5.89 19.92
N LEU A 940 -45.96 -5.05 18.88
CA LEU A 940 -46.54 -3.70 18.96
C LEU A 940 -47.78 -3.54 18.09
#